data_AF-A0A8H6XXU7-F1
#
_entry.id   AF-A0A8H6XXU7-F1
#
_cell.length_a   1.000
_cell.length_b   1.000
_cell.length_c   1.000
_cell.angle_alpha   90.00
_cell.angle_beta   90.00
_cell.angle_gamma   90.00
#
_symmetry.space_group_name_H-M   'P 1'
#
loop_
_entity.id
_entity.type
_entity.pdbx_description
1 polymer ?
#
loop_
_entity_poly.entity_id
_entity_poly.type
_entity_poly.pdbx_seq_one_letter_code
_entity_poly.pdbx_strand_id
1 'polypeptide(L)'
;MPGPGQKTKAKAKSSSVASGSTSGSRSQLDSTFIGDIDSADGWNPVINILCDYLELPDISTRSGLKKVHANFDSIYRRLDKLYTRSADNVRIKAGICGIYARLCVDSILRNKLFERGFLRQIFPLLDTPSCRKLILRTLTTITHHGGIAIRMEIAKSYLPLLQVLKDAEDPKTIELSIVTLSHCFIAALCDDGMKLNPTLARSLDLKGVVTAVTEALHQPFPSRVLVDHSVQLLAVSTLHCKVPPSTVTFLVAGLRSKDWIFRSTCLGGLIRLHQTEAEPDQRGMDPMKLIACVSKPAPSHLNDILLAYGFEKCETMLTLKTANEFQRAMMNSVSTHDLYTLGITLAGFILRTEFSISEGMFQGEDPVTGRRETMDVGLPFKMWSDALPHCAKAIRDRGLPAQADIADILDMKFYIMKQRIPDAVKIANTALNRTPGFAYAYYVLTLASDPVVGLRAAKKGMKCTNTTPFVRFQMMQRAVEHAGEMGIQILQEASDADDKKWVEGIAFLTSAMEDAKTYIAEAPPDNRHMKNVLYWYILLRITMAEEMSEDLRELQGFIRKLKIADDFSNWIGVPPPKTYLRLTQQTVVKLFSDAAEEWGEFIAGNSKGDQPNLSAEKVEDDLAAWLGDLHLEGEQDSHSQPATFSNSHVELYRCSWCGNPSAILRKCAGCSKARISTGSLVPNHCGHMSSATVPIHGNYHGYYAKRPSVNDPRLELLPPSTFARKHVLDVGCNEGKTFILNKAAQSRGALKVVGVDIDDTLVRAAWRRRRTVWSAQGPLPENETETVGTSRKRKRVDPVGEPDYFPASCAHSLGPLPIPRSSPELFPHNVSFRTADWVNDTIPEDEGGYDVVVACVTFPLTQITLILVHLPDSQLQNGYISMEVMLHSILSLAAWLLYCNPGGQFVVEPQAWETYRKAKRMDKKLRDTAQGLTIRPDDFPRMLAQVGFGEPVRLGSVGEGGFHRPVDLYTKL
;
A
#
# COMPACT_ATOMS: atom_id res chain seq x y z
N MET A 1 -52.31 21.78 67.46
CA MET A 1 -52.97 20.84 66.50
C MET A 1 -53.00 21.51 65.13
N PRO A 2 -53.17 20.78 64.02
CA PRO A 2 -52.99 19.33 63.79
C PRO A 2 -51.87 19.09 62.73
N GLY A 3 -51.37 17.89 62.36
CA GLY A 3 -51.70 16.50 62.74
C GLY A 3 -52.72 15.83 61.79
N PRO A 4 -52.81 14.48 61.71
CA PRO A 4 -51.81 13.40 61.86
C PRO A 4 -51.49 12.75 60.47
N GLY A 5 -50.76 11.64 60.27
CA GLY A 5 -50.00 10.69 61.12
C GLY A 5 -49.04 9.87 60.22
N GLN A 6 -47.90 9.32 60.69
CA GLN A 6 -47.75 8.12 61.54
C GLN A 6 -48.39 6.85 60.92
N LYS A 7 -47.77 5.66 60.84
CA LYS A 7 -46.58 4.97 61.45
C LYS A 7 -46.08 3.92 60.41
N THR A 8 -44.99 3.13 60.46
CA THR A 8 -43.86 2.74 61.35
C THR A 8 -42.83 1.97 60.47
N LYS A 9 -41.56 1.63 60.80
CA LYS A 9 -40.55 1.95 61.85
C LYS A 9 -39.16 1.50 61.32
N ALA A 10 -38.05 2.05 61.83
CA ALA A 10 -36.70 1.50 61.62
C ALA A 10 -36.27 0.54 62.75
N LYS A 11 -35.25 -0.29 62.53
CA LYS A 11 -34.55 -1.05 63.59
C LYS A 11 -33.06 -1.19 63.25
N ALA A 12 -32.19 -0.74 64.16
CA ALA A 12 -30.74 -0.79 63.99
C ALA A 12 -30.15 -2.14 64.46
N LYS A 13 -28.89 -2.40 64.07
CA LYS A 13 -27.95 -3.22 64.85
C LYS A 13 -26.66 -2.44 65.05
N SER A 14 -26.01 -2.70 66.19
CA SER A 14 -24.98 -1.88 66.79
C SER A 14 -23.56 -2.20 66.34
N SER A 15 -22.71 -1.19 66.33
CA SER A 15 -21.25 -1.35 66.35
C SER A 15 -20.79 -2.00 67.67
N SER A 16 -19.93 -3.01 67.58
CA SER A 16 -19.11 -3.49 68.70
C SER A 16 -17.65 -3.45 68.28
N VAL A 17 -16.87 -2.53 68.85
CA VAL A 17 -15.43 -2.46 68.62
C VAL A 17 -14.75 -3.60 69.39
N ALA A 18 -13.97 -4.42 68.69
CA ALA A 18 -13.06 -5.39 69.29
C ALA A 18 -11.65 -5.14 68.73
N SER A 19 -10.78 -4.53 69.54
CA SER A 19 -9.38 -4.30 69.19
C SER A 19 -8.58 -5.60 69.31
N GLY A 20 -8.33 -6.26 68.17
CA GLY A 20 -7.53 -7.48 68.08
C GLY A 20 -6.37 -7.35 67.08
N SER A 21 -5.19 -7.84 67.44
CA SER A 21 -3.95 -7.70 66.65
C SER A 21 -3.94 -8.58 65.40
N THR A 22 -4.06 -7.97 64.22
CA THR A 22 -4.15 -8.66 62.91
C THR A 22 -2.80 -8.87 62.20
N SER A 23 -1.74 -9.19 62.96
CA SER A 23 -0.49 -9.73 62.39
C SER A 23 -0.65 -11.19 61.95
N GLY A 24 -1.43 -12.01 62.68
CA GLY A 24 -1.54 -13.46 62.45
C GLY A 24 -2.50 -13.90 61.34
N SER A 25 -3.52 -13.11 60.98
CA SER A 25 -4.48 -13.50 59.94
C SER A 25 -3.85 -13.53 58.54
N ARG A 26 -2.88 -12.65 58.28
CA ARG A 26 -2.23 -12.56 56.97
C ARG A 26 -1.29 -13.74 56.70
N SER A 27 -0.64 -14.29 57.73
CA SER A 27 0.19 -15.49 57.60
C SER A 27 -0.65 -16.77 57.42
N GLN A 28 -1.84 -16.86 58.02
CA GLN A 28 -2.77 -17.95 57.71
C GLN A 28 -3.29 -17.85 56.27
N LEU A 29 -3.76 -16.67 55.85
CA LEU A 29 -4.20 -16.43 54.47
C LEU A 29 -3.12 -16.76 53.44
N ASP A 30 -1.87 -16.31 53.66
CA ASP A 30 -0.73 -16.66 52.80
C ASP A 30 -0.52 -18.18 52.71
N SER A 31 -0.69 -18.93 53.82
CA SER A 31 -0.50 -20.39 53.83
C SER A 31 -1.60 -21.17 53.10
N THR A 32 -2.87 -20.78 53.25
CA THR A 32 -4.00 -21.41 52.53
C THR A 32 -3.92 -21.14 51.03
N PHE A 33 -3.65 -19.89 50.66
CA PHE A 33 -3.48 -19.45 49.27
C PHE A 33 -2.36 -20.19 48.52
N ILE A 34 -1.23 -20.48 49.19
CA ILE A 34 -0.16 -21.31 48.60
C ILE A 34 -0.66 -22.75 48.39
N GLY A 35 -1.35 -23.33 49.38
CA GLY A 35 -1.94 -24.66 49.25
C GLY A 35 -2.96 -24.78 48.12
N ASP A 36 -3.80 -23.77 47.93
CA ASP A 36 -4.78 -23.70 46.82
C ASP A 36 -4.08 -23.64 45.46
N ILE A 37 -3.00 -22.85 45.32
CA ILE A 37 -2.21 -22.75 44.08
C ILE A 37 -1.47 -24.05 43.76
N ASP A 38 -0.84 -24.67 44.76
CA ASP A 38 -0.05 -25.90 44.55
C ASP A 38 -0.95 -27.13 44.29
N SER A 39 -2.20 -27.09 44.77
CA SER A 39 -3.25 -28.10 44.51
C SER A 39 -4.02 -27.86 43.19
N ALA A 40 -3.95 -26.67 42.60
CA ALA A 40 -4.75 -26.30 41.43
C ALA A 40 -4.27 -26.98 40.14
N ASP A 41 -5.13 -27.79 39.51
CA ASP A 41 -4.83 -28.43 38.23
C ASP A 41 -4.87 -27.43 37.06
N GLY A 42 -3.82 -27.44 36.25
CA GLY A 42 -3.62 -26.52 35.13
C GLY A 42 -3.37 -25.05 35.50
N TRP A 43 -2.90 -24.29 34.51
CA TRP A 43 -2.47 -22.90 34.71
C TRP A 43 -3.61 -21.87 34.80
N ASN A 44 -4.79 -22.15 34.24
CA ASN A 44 -5.90 -21.19 34.26
C ASN A 44 -6.48 -20.98 35.68
N PRO A 45 -6.74 -22.02 36.49
CA PRO A 45 -7.11 -21.86 37.89
C PRO A 45 -6.04 -21.11 38.70
N VAL A 46 -4.75 -21.47 38.55
CA VAL A 46 -3.64 -20.76 39.21
C VAL A 46 -3.64 -19.25 38.88
N ILE A 47 -3.79 -18.89 37.60
CA ILE A 47 -3.87 -17.47 37.19
C ILE A 47 -5.10 -16.79 37.79
N ASN A 48 -6.24 -17.46 37.88
CA ASN A 48 -7.47 -16.87 38.44
C ASN A 48 -7.35 -16.66 39.97
N ILE A 49 -6.86 -17.65 40.71
CA ILE A 49 -6.57 -17.54 42.16
C ILE A 49 -5.58 -16.39 42.43
N LEU A 50 -4.57 -16.22 41.58
CA LEU A 50 -3.65 -15.08 41.64
C LEU A 50 -4.33 -13.75 41.33
N CYS A 51 -5.30 -13.70 40.41
CA CYS A 51 -6.06 -12.48 40.13
C CYS A 51 -6.92 -12.08 41.34
N ASP A 52 -7.57 -13.04 41.99
CA ASP A 52 -8.44 -12.79 43.14
C ASP A 52 -7.64 -12.36 44.39
N TYR A 53 -6.57 -13.08 44.75
CA TYR A 53 -5.68 -12.71 45.87
C TYR A 53 -4.99 -11.35 45.65
N LEU A 54 -4.63 -11.01 44.41
CA LEU A 54 -4.05 -9.71 44.07
C LEU A 54 -5.10 -8.62 43.82
N GLU A 55 -6.40 -8.88 44.05
CA GLU A 55 -7.52 -7.96 43.80
C GLU A 55 -7.44 -7.29 42.42
N LEU A 56 -7.21 -8.08 41.37
CA LEU A 56 -7.11 -7.56 40.01
C LEU A 56 -8.51 -7.31 39.42
N PRO A 57 -8.69 -6.23 38.63
CA PRO A 57 -9.85 -6.13 37.75
C PRO A 57 -9.85 -7.30 36.76
N ASP A 58 -11.02 -7.79 36.39
CA ASP A 58 -11.17 -8.92 35.46
C ASP A 58 -10.46 -8.69 34.10
N ILE A 59 -9.25 -9.23 33.98
CA ILE A 59 -8.38 -9.10 32.82
C ILE A 59 -8.87 -9.88 31.59
N SER A 60 -9.94 -10.69 31.73
CA SER A 60 -10.65 -11.30 30.60
C SER A 60 -11.71 -10.37 29.99
N THR A 61 -11.90 -9.16 30.53
CA THR A 61 -12.82 -8.16 29.96
C THR A 61 -12.12 -6.87 29.57
N ARG A 62 -12.61 -6.24 28.50
CA ARG A 62 -12.15 -4.92 28.09
C ARG A 62 -12.42 -3.84 29.16
N SER A 63 -13.43 -4.01 30.01
CA SER A 63 -13.70 -3.10 31.14
C SER A 63 -12.70 -3.28 32.29
N GLY A 64 -12.28 -4.51 32.60
CA GLY A 64 -11.20 -4.78 33.53
C GLY A 64 -9.84 -4.27 33.01
N LEU A 65 -9.50 -4.51 31.75
CA LEU A 65 -8.27 -3.97 31.14
C LEU A 65 -8.22 -2.43 31.18
N LYS A 66 -9.35 -1.72 31.02
CA LYS A 66 -9.44 -0.27 31.28
C LYS A 66 -9.13 0.11 32.74
N LYS A 67 -9.62 -0.67 33.72
CA LYS A 67 -9.30 -0.48 35.14
C LYS A 67 -7.81 -0.77 35.43
N VAL A 68 -7.19 -1.74 34.73
CA VAL A 68 -5.74 -2.00 34.81
C VAL A 68 -4.95 -0.81 34.29
N HIS A 69 -5.32 -0.23 33.14
CA HIS A 69 -4.66 0.97 32.61
C HIS A 69 -4.67 2.16 33.57
N ALA A 70 -5.79 2.38 34.26
CA ALA A 70 -5.94 3.47 35.22
C ALA A 70 -5.12 3.28 36.51
N ASN A 71 -4.81 2.03 36.88
CA ASN A 71 -4.16 1.67 38.14
C ASN A 71 -2.82 0.94 37.93
N PHE A 72 -2.22 1.06 36.75
CA PHE A 72 -1.13 0.19 36.27
C PHE A 72 0.03 0.11 37.26
N ASP A 73 0.53 1.24 37.76
CA ASP A 73 1.68 1.26 38.66
C ASP A 73 1.37 0.72 40.05
N SER A 74 0.10 0.68 40.47
CA SER A 74 -0.32 -0.03 41.69
C SER A 74 -0.34 -1.54 41.45
N ILE A 75 -1.00 -1.97 40.38
CA ILE A 75 -1.15 -3.38 39.99
C ILE A 75 0.21 -4.03 39.71
N TYR A 76 1.07 -3.36 38.96
CA TYR A 76 2.43 -3.84 38.68
C TYR A 76 3.25 -3.99 39.96
N ARG A 77 3.22 -3.02 40.90
CA ARG A 77 3.90 -3.15 42.20
C ARG A 77 3.35 -4.31 43.06
N ARG A 78 2.06 -4.68 42.93
CA ARG A 78 1.50 -5.86 43.61
C ARG A 78 2.02 -7.16 42.99
N LEU A 79 2.02 -7.26 41.66
CA LEU A 79 2.55 -8.40 40.90
C LEU A 79 4.05 -8.61 41.15
N ASP A 80 4.84 -7.55 40.98
CA ASP A 80 6.30 -7.54 41.15
C ASP A 80 6.70 -7.91 42.58
N LYS A 81 6.05 -7.32 43.60
CA LYS A 81 6.30 -7.67 45.00
C LYS A 81 5.98 -9.13 45.32
N LEU A 82 4.91 -9.70 44.74
CA LEU A 82 4.62 -11.13 44.90
C LEU A 82 5.67 -11.99 44.18
N TYR A 83 6.04 -11.65 42.94
CA TYR A 83 7.08 -12.33 42.18
C TYR A 83 8.43 -12.38 42.93
N THR A 84 8.85 -11.27 43.54
CA THR A 84 10.08 -11.20 44.35
C THR A 84 9.97 -11.96 45.67
N ARG A 85 8.81 -11.92 46.35
CA ARG A 85 8.61 -12.62 47.64
C ARG A 85 8.50 -14.14 47.46
N SER A 86 7.88 -14.62 46.40
CA SER A 86 7.71 -16.04 46.08
C SER A 86 8.97 -16.61 45.41
N ALA A 87 10.13 -16.46 46.06
CA ALA A 87 11.42 -16.88 45.53
C ALA A 87 11.41 -18.38 45.14
N ASP A 88 10.86 -19.23 46.00
CA ASP A 88 10.94 -20.70 45.87
C ASP A 88 9.70 -21.32 45.20
N ASN A 89 8.53 -20.66 45.24
CA ASN A 89 7.32 -21.16 44.57
C ASN A 89 7.29 -20.70 43.09
N VAL A 90 7.77 -21.58 42.21
CA VAL A 90 7.82 -21.35 40.76
C VAL A 90 6.41 -21.29 40.13
N ARG A 91 5.40 -21.92 40.75
CA ARG A 91 4.00 -21.94 40.30
C ARG A 91 3.36 -20.55 40.37
N ILE A 92 3.61 -19.81 41.46
CA ILE A 92 3.23 -18.40 41.60
C ILE A 92 3.94 -17.54 40.55
N LYS A 93 5.26 -17.69 40.38
CA LYS A 93 6.06 -16.94 39.39
C LYS A 93 5.54 -17.14 37.96
N ALA A 94 5.33 -18.38 37.55
CA ALA A 94 4.80 -18.71 36.23
C ALA A 94 3.35 -18.26 36.04
N GLY A 95 2.51 -18.34 37.08
CA GLY A 95 1.16 -17.77 37.08
C GLY A 95 1.15 -16.24 36.89
N ILE A 96 2.09 -15.51 37.50
CA ILE A 96 2.29 -14.07 37.26
C ILE A 96 2.71 -13.81 35.81
N CYS A 97 3.56 -14.64 35.20
CA CYS A 97 3.85 -14.56 33.77
C CYS A 97 2.60 -14.85 32.90
N GLY A 98 1.72 -15.75 33.33
CA GLY A 98 0.40 -15.96 32.71
C GLY A 98 -0.53 -14.73 32.81
N ILE A 99 -0.46 -13.96 33.90
CA ILE A 99 -1.12 -12.65 34.01
C ILE A 99 -0.47 -11.68 33.01
N TYR A 100 0.85 -11.60 32.93
CA TYR A 100 1.54 -10.77 31.93
C TYR A 100 1.12 -11.15 30.49
N ALA A 101 0.96 -12.43 30.16
CA ALA A 101 0.45 -12.87 28.87
C ALA A 101 -0.93 -12.29 28.56
N ARG A 102 -1.90 -12.43 29.49
CA ARG A 102 -3.26 -11.88 29.36
C ARG A 102 -3.24 -10.34 29.22
N LEU A 103 -2.36 -9.65 29.94
CA LEU A 103 -2.19 -8.19 29.81
C LEU A 103 -1.51 -7.79 28.49
N CYS A 104 -0.58 -8.59 27.95
CA CYS A 104 0.17 -8.27 26.73
C CYS A 104 -0.64 -8.38 25.43
N VAL A 105 -1.87 -8.91 25.50
CA VAL A 105 -2.88 -8.78 24.44
C VAL A 105 -3.30 -7.32 24.24
N ASP A 106 -3.06 -6.44 25.21
CA ASP A 106 -3.12 -4.98 25.05
C ASP A 106 -1.72 -4.42 24.77
N SER A 107 -1.50 -3.91 23.56
CA SER A 107 -0.23 -3.36 23.09
C SER A 107 0.31 -2.19 23.94
N ILE A 108 -0.56 -1.44 24.61
CA ILE A 108 -0.15 -0.34 25.50
C ILE A 108 0.24 -0.89 26.88
N LEU A 109 -0.46 -1.91 27.40
CA LEU A 109 -0.02 -2.60 28.64
C LEU A 109 1.28 -3.36 28.44
N ARG A 110 1.42 -4.08 27.31
CA ARG A 110 2.65 -4.78 26.91
C ARG A 110 3.84 -3.83 26.90
N ASN A 111 3.70 -2.67 26.26
CA ASN A 111 4.78 -1.69 26.18
C ASN A 111 5.13 -1.11 27.58
N LYS A 112 4.14 -0.81 28.43
CA LYS A 112 4.39 -0.43 29.83
C LYS A 112 5.08 -1.54 30.65
N LEU A 113 4.72 -2.80 30.46
CA LEU A 113 5.38 -3.95 31.10
C LEU A 113 6.83 -4.10 30.61
N PHE A 114 7.07 -3.86 29.32
CA PHE A 114 8.40 -3.84 28.71
C PHE A 114 9.29 -2.72 29.29
N GLU A 115 8.76 -1.49 29.43
CA GLU A 115 9.42 -0.37 30.11
C GLU A 115 9.77 -0.68 31.58
N ARG A 116 9.01 -1.57 32.24
CA ARG A 116 9.30 -2.08 33.59
C ARG A 116 10.28 -3.27 33.60
N GLY A 117 10.74 -3.77 32.45
CA GLY A 117 11.76 -4.82 32.35
C GLY A 117 11.26 -6.25 32.59
N PHE A 118 9.95 -6.49 32.47
CA PHE A 118 9.30 -7.78 32.81
C PHE A 118 9.88 -9.04 32.12
N LEU A 119 10.57 -8.90 30.98
CA LEU A 119 11.25 -10.02 30.31
C LEU A 119 12.26 -10.72 31.24
N ARG A 120 12.91 -9.98 32.15
CA ARG A 120 13.84 -10.53 33.17
C ARG A 120 13.16 -11.48 34.16
N GLN A 121 11.83 -11.43 34.28
CA GLN A 121 11.02 -12.35 35.10
C GLN A 121 10.52 -13.55 34.30
N ILE A 122 10.47 -13.45 32.96
CA ILE A 122 9.94 -14.49 32.08
C ILE A 122 11.03 -15.49 31.67
N PHE A 123 12.20 -15.01 31.23
CA PHE A 123 13.25 -15.88 30.70
C PHE A 123 13.75 -16.98 31.67
N PRO A 124 14.02 -16.71 32.97
CA PRO A 124 14.51 -17.73 33.91
C PRO A 124 13.53 -18.89 34.21
N LEU A 125 12.30 -18.82 33.68
CA LEU A 125 11.27 -19.85 33.87
C LEU A 125 11.15 -20.82 32.67
N LEU A 126 11.91 -20.60 31.58
CA LEU A 126 12.02 -21.55 30.46
C LEU A 126 12.73 -22.85 30.87
N ASP A 127 13.75 -22.71 31.72
CA ASP A 127 14.58 -23.82 32.19
C ASP A 127 13.77 -24.81 33.06
N THR A 128 12.72 -24.33 33.73
CA THR A 128 11.84 -25.16 34.58
C THR A 128 10.82 -25.94 33.71
N PRO A 129 10.89 -27.28 33.62
CA PRO A 129 10.07 -28.05 32.66
C PRO A 129 8.56 -27.90 32.86
N SER A 130 8.08 -27.82 34.10
CA SER A 130 6.65 -27.65 34.42
C SER A 130 6.08 -26.31 33.94
N CYS A 131 6.91 -25.27 33.88
CA CYS A 131 6.51 -23.90 33.54
C CYS A 131 6.72 -23.58 32.06
N ARG A 132 7.76 -24.16 31.44
CA ARG A 132 8.23 -23.97 30.06
C ARG A 132 7.12 -23.72 29.04
N LYS A 133 6.09 -24.56 28.99
CA LYS A 133 4.98 -24.48 28.02
C LYS A 133 4.07 -23.25 28.19
N LEU A 134 3.86 -22.78 29.43
CA LEU A 134 3.17 -21.51 29.71
C LEU A 134 4.06 -20.31 29.35
N ILE A 135 5.36 -20.40 29.64
CA ILE A 135 6.34 -19.33 29.39
C ILE A 135 6.56 -19.13 27.88
N LEU A 136 6.67 -20.20 27.11
CA LEU A 136 6.68 -20.16 25.65
C LEU A 136 5.38 -19.53 25.10
N ARG A 137 4.21 -19.99 25.52
CA ARG A 137 2.91 -19.38 25.11
C ARG A 137 2.84 -17.89 25.46
N THR A 138 3.42 -17.49 26.59
CA THR A 138 3.54 -16.08 27.01
C THR A 138 4.41 -15.29 26.04
N LEU A 139 5.61 -15.79 25.70
CA LEU A 139 6.51 -15.16 24.73
C LEU A 139 5.94 -15.12 23.30
N THR A 140 5.25 -16.17 22.86
CA THR A 140 4.51 -16.18 21.59
C THR A 140 3.44 -15.08 21.57
N THR A 141 2.67 -14.92 22.65
CA THR A 141 1.65 -13.87 22.77
C THR A 141 2.27 -12.46 22.75
N ILE A 142 3.41 -12.27 23.45
CA ILE A 142 4.15 -11.01 23.51
C ILE A 142 4.73 -10.64 22.13
N THR A 143 5.28 -11.61 21.39
CA THR A 143 5.96 -11.39 20.10
C THR A 143 5.00 -11.22 18.93
N HIS A 144 3.92 -12.01 18.89
CA HIS A 144 2.90 -11.96 17.83
C HIS A 144 2.30 -10.55 17.69
N HIS A 145 1.89 -9.92 18.80
CA HIS A 145 1.44 -8.52 18.79
C HIS A 145 2.58 -7.50 18.97
N GLY A 146 3.78 -7.95 19.34
CA GLY A 146 4.90 -7.12 19.79
C GLY A 146 5.39 -6.11 18.76
N GLY A 147 5.73 -4.91 19.22
CA GLY A 147 6.47 -3.95 18.40
C GLY A 147 7.93 -4.37 18.23
N ILE A 148 8.57 -3.90 17.15
CA ILE A 148 9.94 -4.26 16.73
C ILE A 148 10.93 -4.25 17.92
N ALA A 149 10.95 -3.17 18.72
CA ALA A 149 11.86 -3.05 19.88
C ALA A 149 11.73 -4.20 20.91
N ILE A 150 10.54 -4.76 21.11
CA ILE A 150 10.31 -5.89 22.03
C ILE A 150 10.80 -7.20 21.41
N ARG A 151 10.54 -7.39 20.11
CA ARG A 151 11.03 -8.53 19.32
C ARG A 151 12.56 -8.55 19.28
N MET A 152 13.19 -7.39 19.05
CA MET A 152 14.66 -7.22 19.11
C MET A 152 15.25 -7.47 20.50
N GLU A 153 14.56 -7.10 21.59
CA GLU A 153 15.05 -7.39 22.95
C GLU A 153 14.96 -8.88 23.28
N ILE A 154 13.89 -9.56 22.86
CA ILE A 154 13.76 -11.01 22.98
C ILE A 154 14.83 -11.71 22.11
N ALA A 155 15.14 -11.17 20.91
CA ALA A 155 16.23 -11.66 20.06
C ALA A 155 17.61 -11.59 20.74
N LYS A 156 17.88 -10.61 21.64
CA LYS A 156 19.14 -10.58 22.43
C LYS A 156 19.24 -11.69 23.46
N SER A 157 18.12 -12.29 23.86
CA SER A 157 18.04 -13.34 24.88
C SER A 157 17.53 -14.67 24.31
N TYR A 158 17.76 -14.91 23.02
CA TYR A 158 17.27 -16.10 22.31
C TYR A 158 17.89 -17.44 22.74
N LEU A 159 19.07 -17.45 23.38
CA LEU A 159 19.82 -18.69 23.64
C LEU A 159 19.03 -19.76 24.43
N PRO A 160 18.30 -19.45 25.52
CA PRO A 160 17.43 -20.42 26.19
C PRO A 160 16.27 -20.92 25.31
N LEU A 161 15.77 -20.11 24.37
CA LEU A 161 14.75 -20.54 23.41
C LEU A 161 15.31 -21.51 22.37
N LEU A 162 16.56 -21.29 21.91
CA LEU A 162 17.25 -22.22 21.02
C LEU A 162 17.59 -23.53 21.73
N GLN A 163 17.99 -23.48 23.02
CA GLN A 163 18.23 -24.69 23.80
C GLN A 163 16.93 -25.47 24.04
N VAL A 164 15.86 -24.78 24.44
CA VAL A 164 14.52 -25.39 24.58
C VAL A 164 14.00 -25.97 23.27
N LEU A 165 14.30 -25.40 22.11
CA LEU A 165 13.95 -25.98 20.80
C LEU A 165 14.70 -27.31 20.55
N LYS A 166 15.99 -27.37 20.89
CA LYS A 166 16.82 -28.57 20.71
C LYS A 166 16.49 -29.71 21.68
N ASP A 167 16.10 -29.36 22.91
CA ASP A 167 15.77 -30.32 23.97
C ASP A 167 14.27 -30.71 24.00
N ALA A 168 13.46 -30.30 23.01
CA ALA A 168 12.02 -30.52 23.00
C ALA A 168 11.61 -31.73 22.16
N GLU A 169 11.07 -32.75 22.84
CA GLU A 169 10.36 -33.86 22.20
C GLU A 169 8.87 -33.56 21.94
N ASP A 170 8.25 -32.63 22.67
CA ASP A 170 6.81 -32.35 22.53
C ASP A 170 6.52 -31.32 21.41
N PRO A 171 5.71 -31.66 20.38
CA PRO A 171 5.53 -30.81 19.20
C PRO A 171 5.04 -29.39 19.47
N LYS A 172 4.36 -29.15 20.60
CA LYS A 172 3.83 -27.81 20.94
C LYS A 172 4.89 -26.92 21.61
N THR A 173 5.87 -27.49 22.31
CA THR A 173 7.06 -26.76 22.77
C THR A 173 7.95 -26.40 21.57
N ILE A 174 8.11 -27.30 20.60
CA ILE A 174 8.80 -27.05 19.33
C ILE A 174 8.12 -25.89 18.57
N GLU A 175 6.81 -26.00 18.28
CA GLU A 175 6.04 -24.97 17.57
C GLU A 175 6.14 -23.59 18.24
N LEU A 176 5.86 -23.50 19.54
CA LEU A 176 5.87 -22.21 20.25
C LEU A 176 7.29 -21.60 20.30
N SER A 177 8.35 -22.43 20.31
CA SER A 177 9.73 -21.96 20.24
C SER A 177 10.05 -21.41 18.85
N ILE A 178 9.67 -22.11 17.78
CA ILE A 178 9.87 -21.67 16.38
C ILE A 178 9.10 -20.40 16.08
N VAL A 179 7.82 -20.30 16.45
CA VAL A 179 7.01 -19.08 16.27
C VAL A 179 7.65 -17.89 17.00
N THR A 180 8.12 -18.10 18.23
CA THR A 180 8.76 -17.04 19.04
C THR A 180 10.10 -16.61 18.44
N LEU A 181 10.94 -17.56 18.01
CA LEU A 181 12.21 -17.27 17.33
C LEU A 181 11.98 -16.55 16.00
N SER A 182 11.06 -17.04 15.16
CA SER A 182 10.71 -16.47 13.85
C SER A 182 10.29 -14.99 13.97
N HIS A 183 9.32 -14.67 14.83
CA HIS A 183 8.93 -13.27 15.08
C HIS A 183 10.10 -12.36 15.51
N CYS A 184 11.05 -12.89 16.29
CA CYS A 184 12.15 -12.10 16.86
C CYS A 184 13.32 -11.92 15.89
N PHE A 185 13.64 -12.96 15.13
CA PHE A 185 14.72 -12.96 14.15
C PHE A 185 14.34 -12.18 12.90
N ILE A 186 13.11 -12.32 12.38
CA ILE A 186 12.62 -11.50 11.26
C ILE A 186 12.71 -10.01 11.62
N ALA A 187 12.24 -9.62 12.82
CA ALA A 187 12.33 -8.25 13.32
C ALA A 187 13.74 -7.79 13.76
N ALA A 188 14.77 -8.65 13.62
CA ALA A 188 16.18 -8.31 13.84
C ALA A 188 17.01 -8.37 12.54
N LEU A 189 16.43 -8.84 11.44
CA LEU A 189 17.08 -9.08 10.14
C LEU A 189 16.44 -8.28 8.99
N CYS A 190 15.13 -8.00 9.05
CA CYS A 190 14.41 -7.16 8.08
C CYS A 190 14.42 -5.68 8.49
N ASP A 191 14.41 -4.78 7.50
CA ASP A 191 14.38 -3.32 7.70
C ASP A 191 12.95 -2.77 7.53
N ASP A 192 12.13 -2.91 8.58
CA ASP A 192 10.77 -2.35 8.68
C ASP A 192 10.80 -0.80 8.86
N GLY A 193 11.58 -0.09 8.04
CA GLY A 193 11.76 1.36 8.12
C GLY A 193 12.63 1.83 9.31
N MET A 194 13.47 0.95 9.84
CA MET A 194 14.39 1.21 10.95
C MET A 194 15.70 0.46 10.70
N LYS A 195 16.72 1.22 10.26
CA LYS A 195 18.06 0.74 9.90
C LYS A 195 18.46 -0.52 10.66
N LEU A 196 18.55 -1.64 9.93
CA LEU A 196 19.06 -2.93 10.40
C LEU A 196 20.21 -2.72 11.40
N ASN A 197 20.10 -3.25 12.63
CA ASN A 197 21.16 -3.15 13.61
C ASN A 197 22.28 -4.16 13.28
N PRO A 198 23.40 -3.75 12.65
CA PRO A 198 24.34 -4.72 12.09
C PRO A 198 25.22 -5.34 13.18
N THR A 199 25.21 -4.78 14.39
CA THR A 199 25.89 -5.33 15.56
C THR A 199 25.03 -6.42 16.21
N LEU A 200 23.71 -6.23 16.29
CA LEU A 200 22.80 -7.28 16.75
C LEU A 200 22.82 -8.47 15.80
N ALA A 201 22.62 -8.26 14.49
CA ALA A 201 22.61 -9.35 13.51
C ALA A 201 23.90 -10.20 13.51
N ARG A 202 25.07 -9.58 13.69
CA ARG A 202 26.37 -10.27 13.81
C ARG A 202 26.61 -10.96 15.17
N SER A 203 25.74 -10.75 16.16
CA SER A 203 25.84 -11.37 17.49
C SER A 203 24.92 -12.59 17.67
N LEU A 204 24.05 -12.87 16.70
CA LEU A 204 23.15 -14.02 16.72
C LEU A 204 23.83 -15.24 16.07
N ASP A 205 23.74 -16.40 16.74
CA ASP A 205 24.01 -17.72 16.13
C ASP A 205 22.88 -18.09 15.15
N LEU A 206 22.80 -17.36 14.05
CA LEU A 206 21.79 -17.58 13.01
C LEU A 206 21.92 -18.98 12.41
N LYS A 207 23.15 -19.49 12.27
CA LYS A 207 23.40 -20.84 11.77
C LYS A 207 22.81 -21.90 12.70
N GLY A 208 23.07 -21.84 14.00
CA GLY A 208 22.51 -22.79 14.97
C GLY A 208 20.99 -22.71 15.09
N VAL A 209 20.38 -21.54 14.89
CA VAL A 209 18.93 -21.37 14.79
C VAL A 209 18.38 -22.02 13.51
N VAL A 210 18.94 -21.71 12.35
CA VAL A 210 18.51 -22.27 11.05
C VAL A 210 18.64 -23.81 11.05
N THR A 211 19.74 -24.35 11.59
CA THR A 211 19.93 -25.79 11.78
C THR A 211 18.81 -26.40 12.62
N ALA A 212 18.57 -25.89 13.84
CA ALA A 212 17.54 -26.44 14.74
C ALA A 212 16.11 -26.32 14.17
N VAL A 213 15.83 -25.26 13.39
CA VAL A 213 14.53 -25.06 12.72
C VAL A 213 14.35 -26.04 11.55
N THR A 214 15.44 -26.38 10.84
CA THR A 214 15.41 -27.37 9.74
C THR A 214 15.31 -28.80 10.27
N GLU A 215 16.02 -29.11 11.36
CA GLU A 215 15.90 -30.36 12.11
C GLU A 215 14.46 -30.55 12.63
N ALA A 216 13.87 -29.51 13.22
CA ALA A 216 12.50 -29.54 13.73
C ALA A 216 11.40 -29.66 12.64
N LEU A 217 11.70 -29.44 11.36
CA LEU A 217 10.77 -29.75 10.27
C LEU A 217 10.67 -31.26 9.99
N HIS A 218 11.63 -32.08 10.43
CA HIS A 218 11.57 -33.55 10.29
C HIS A 218 10.67 -34.23 11.34
N GLN A 219 9.98 -33.46 12.18
CA GLN A 219 9.03 -33.99 13.17
C GLN A 219 7.83 -34.66 12.50
N PRO A 220 7.31 -35.79 13.02
CA PRO A 220 6.14 -36.44 12.45
C PRO A 220 4.89 -35.57 12.61
N PHE A 221 4.26 -35.21 11.48
CA PHE A 221 3.05 -34.39 11.41
C PHE A 221 3.20 -33.00 12.10
N PRO A 222 4.08 -32.10 11.60
CA PRO A 222 4.22 -30.77 12.18
C PRO A 222 2.92 -29.98 12.03
N SER A 223 2.65 -29.04 12.94
CA SER A 223 1.49 -28.16 12.78
C SER A 223 1.74 -27.16 11.65
N ARG A 224 0.69 -26.79 10.91
CA ARG A 224 0.80 -25.80 9.82
C ARG A 224 1.41 -24.47 10.31
N VAL A 225 1.10 -24.08 11.55
CA VAL A 225 1.70 -22.89 12.22
C VAL A 225 3.21 -23.02 12.36
N LEU A 226 3.75 -24.20 12.68
CA LEU A 226 5.19 -24.46 12.72
C LEU A 226 5.78 -24.24 11.32
N VAL A 227 5.21 -24.87 10.30
CA VAL A 227 5.69 -24.85 8.91
C VAL A 227 5.72 -23.42 8.34
N ASP A 228 4.66 -22.63 8.54
CA ASP A 228 4.58 -21.24 8.08
C ASP A 228 5.65 -20.34 8.72
N HIS A 229 5.89 -20.48 10.03
CA HIS A 229 6.89 -19.65 10.72
C HIS A 229 8.33 -20.12 10.46
N SER A 230 8.53 -21.41 10.18
CA SER A 230 9.81 -21.97 9.71
C SER A 230 10.17 -21.43 8.34
N VAL A 231 9.30 -21.53 7.32
CA VAL A 231 9.66 -21.11 5.96
C VAL A 231 10.01 -19.62 5.88
N GLN A 232 9.28 -18.76 6.61
CA GLN A 232 9.59 -17.32 6.71
C GLN A 232 10.98 -17.07 7.33
N LEU A 233 11.27 -17.71 8.47
CA LEU A 233 12.57 -17.56 9.15
C LEU A 233 13.73 -18.09 8.30
N LEU A 234 13.58 -19.27 7.69
CA LEU A 234 14.60 -19.88 6.84
C LEU A 234 14.86 -19.01 5.59
N ALA A 235 13.80 -18.54 4.91
CA ALA A 235 13.90 -17.72 3.70
C ALA A 235 14.52 -16.33 3.96
N VAL A 236 14.26 -15.70 5.11
CA VAL A 236 14.95 -14.45 5.52
C VAL A 236 16.42 -14.72 5.85
N SER A 237 16.72 -15.82 6.54
CA SER A 237 18.08 -16.13 7.03
C SER A 237 19.12 -16.36 5.92
N THR A 238 18.68 -16.74 4.71
CA THR A 238 19.55 -16.96 3.54
C THR A 238 20.43 -15.76 3.16
N LEU A 239 19.95 -14.53 3.38
CA LEU A 239 20.71 -13.30 3.12
C LEU A 239 21.85 -13.05 4.14
N HIS A 240 21.77 -13.70 5.30
CA HIS A 240 22.52 -13.31 6.50
C HIS A 240 23.45 -14.41 7.03
N CYS A 241 23.26 -15.68 6.66
CA CYS A 241 24.22 -16.75 6.95
C CYS A 241 24.24 -17.84 5.86
N LYS A 242 25.34 -18.59 5.79
CA LYS A 242 25.39 -19.83 4.99
C LYS A 242 24.56 -20.92 5.68
N VAL A 243 23.37 -21.15 5.15
CA VAL A 243 22.39 -22.14 5.62
C VAL A 243 22.86 -23.59 5.34
N PRO A 244 22.37 -24.59 6.09
CA PRO A 244 22.58 -26.01 5.80
C PRO A 244 22.10 -26.42 4.40
N PRO A 245 22.69 -27.46 3.76
CA PRO A 245 22.23 -27.98 2.46
C PRO A 245 20.75 -28.39 2.46
N SER A 246 20.31 -29.09 3.52
CA SER A 246 18.91 -29.50 3.74
C SER A 246 17.92 -28.32 3.76
N THR A 247 18.38 -27.13 4.19
CA THR A 247 17.56 -25.90 4.12
C THR A 247 17.42 -25.40 2.68
N VAL A 248 18.44 -25.59 1.83
CA VAL A 248 18.37 -25.19 0.42
C VAL A 248 17.46 -26.14 -0.35
N THR A 249 17.57 -27.45 -0.14
CA THR A 249 16.67 -28.44 -0.74
C THR A 249 15.23 -28.26 -0.25
N PHE A 250 14.98 -27.99 1.03
CA PHE A 250 13.66 -27.62 1.55
C PHE A 250 13.05 -26.42 0.78
N LEU A 251 13.83 -25.35 0.58
CA LEU A 251 13.36 -24.17 -0.16
C LEU A 251 13.11 -24.51 -1.65
N VAL A 252 13.94 -25.34 -2.29
CA VAL A 252 13.73 -25.78 -3.69
C VAL A 252 12.48 -26.66 -3.82
N ALA A 253 12.26 -27.60 -2.90
CA ALA A 253 11.07 -28.44 -2.85
C ALA A 253 9.80 -27.62 -2.62
N GLY A 254 9.88 -26.57 -1.79
CA GLY A 254 8.77 -25.66 -1.51
C GLY A 254 8.19 -24.94 -2.73
N LEU A 255 8.94 -24.86 -3.84
CA LEU A 255 8.42 -24.37 -5.12
C LEU A 255 7.30 -25.27 -5.70
N ARG A 256 7.20 -26.54 -5.26
CA ARG A 256 6.16 -27.52 -5.63
C ARG A 256 4.92 -27.50 -4.73
N SER A 257 4.88 -26.69 -3.66
CA SER A 257 3.70 -26.61 -2.77
C SER A 257 2.43 -26.22 -3.53
N LYS A 258 1.23 -26.58 -3.08
CA LYS A 258 -0.02 -25.99 -3.63
C LYS A 258 -0.24 -24.52 -3.22
N ASP A 259 0.56 -23.98 -2.29
CA ASP A 259 0.35 -22.65 -1.72
C ASP A 259 1.27 -21.59 -2.35
N TRP A 260 0.69 -20.66 -3.12
CA TRP A 260 1.43 -19.61 -3.83
C TRP A 260 2.23 -18.67 -2.91
N ILE A 261 1.77 -18.44 -1.68
CA ILE A 261 2.49 -17.63 -0.68
C ILE A 261 3.75 -18.39 -0.23
N PHE A 262 3.63 -19.70 -0.01
CA PHE A 262 4.73 -20.58 0.36
C PHE A 262 5.78 -20.64 -0.76
N ARG A 263 5.35 -20.90 -2.01
CA ARG A 263 6.22 -20.91 -3.20
C ARG A 263 7.00 -19.60 -3.34
N SER A 264 6.33 -18.47 -3.20
CA SER A 264 6.93 -17.13 -3.37
C SER A 264 7.90 -16.80 -2.23
N THR A 265 7.62 -17.25 -1.02
CA THR A 265 8.54 -17.15 0.13
C THR A 265 9.80 -17.97 -0.12
N CYS A 266 9.66 -19.21 -0.60
CA CYS A 266 10.78 -20.08 -0.97
C CYS A 266 11.65 -19.48 -2.10
N LEU A 267 11.04 -19.02 -3.19
CA LEU A 267 11.78 -18.41 -4.30
C LEU A 267 12.52 -17.14 -3.85
N GLY A 268 11.89 -16.30 -3.02
CA GLY A 268 12.56 -15.12 -2.44
C GLY A 268 13.76 -15.48 -1.54
N GLY A 269 13.67 -16.57 -0.77
CA GLY A 269 14.81 -17.09 -0.02
C GLY A 269 15.94 -17.58 -0.92
N LEU A 270 15.62 -18.26 -2.02
CA LEU A 270 16.62 -18.75 -2.98
C LEU A 270 17.28 -17.62 -3.78
N ILE A 271 16.57 -16.52 -4.03
CA ILE A 271 17.11 -15.28 -4.61
C ILE A 271 18.08 -14.60 -3.64
N ARG A 272 17.67 -14.43 -2.38
CA ARG A 272 18.45 -13.79 -1.30
C ARG A 272 19.74 -14.55 -0.97
N LEU A 273 19.71 -15.89 -1.03
CA LEU A 273 20.84 -16.80 -0.75
C LEU A 273 22.14 -16.43 -1.46
N HIS A 274 22.06 -15.94 -2.70
CA HIS A 274 23.23 -15.63 -3.53
C HIS A 274 23.60 -14.15 -3.53
N GLN A 275 22.77 -13.28 -2.93
CA GLN A 275 22.85 -11.83 -3.09
C GLN A 275 24.14 -11.22 -2.55
N THR A 276 24.80 -11.84 -1.57
CA THR A 276 26.07 -11.37 -1.00
C THR A 276 27.32 -11.86 -1.73
N GLU A 277 27.22 -12.93 -2.53
CA GLU A 277 28.35 -13.49 -3.31
C GLU A 277 28.21 -13.25 -4.82
N ALA A 278 27.14 -12.55 -5.23
CA ALA A 278 26.82 -12.26 -6.62
C ALA A 278 27.72 -11.20 -7.25
N GLU A 279 28.10 -11.45 -8.50
CA GLU A 279 28.71 -10.45 -9.38
C GLU A 279 27.63 -9.50 -9.93
N PRO A 280 27.91 -8.19 -10.06
CA PRO A 280 26.99 -7.27 -10.74
C PRO A 280 26.88 -7.60 -12.23
N ASP A 281 25.71 -7.40 -12.84
CA ASP A 281 25.55 -7.59 -14.28
C ASP A 281 26.43 -6.59 -15.07
N GLN A 282 27.08 -7.08 -16.12
CA GLN A 282 28.13 -6.38 -16.85
C GLN A 282 27.54 -5.27 -17.71
N ARG A 283 27.62 -4.01 -17.26
CA ARG A 283 26.98 -2.88 -17.96
C ARG A 283 27.68 -2.49 -19.26
N GLY A 284 29.02 -2.51 -19.29
CA GLY A 284 29.84 -2.15 -20.46
C GLY A 284 30.27 -3.35 -21.31
N MET A 285 30.61 -3.07 -22.57
CA MET A 285 31.25 -3.99 -23.51
C MET A 285 32.40 -3.25 -24.20
N ASP A 286 33.57 -3.88 -24.30
CA ASP A 286 34.73 -3.34 -25.03
C ASP A 286 34.53 -3.56 -26.54
N PRO A 287 34.42 -2.49 -27.36
CA PRO A 287 34.18 -2.63 -28.80
C PRO A 287 35.35 -3.28 -29.54
N MET A 288 36.60 -3.04 -29.11
CA MET A 288 37.79 -3.64 -29.73
C MET A 288 37.86 -5.13 -29.43
N LYS A 289 37.52 -5.53 -28.19
CA LYS A 289 37.42 -6.94 -27.79
C LYS A 289 36.28 -7.65 -28.53
N LEU A 290 35.12 -7.01 -28.68
CA LEU A 290 34.01 -7.53 -29.49
C LEU A 290 34.47 -7.78 -30.93
N ILE A 291 35.06 -6.77 -31.58
CA ILE A 291 35.60 -6.86 -32.95
C ILE A 291 36.62 -8.01 -33.06
N ALA A 292 37.54 -8.15 -32.10
CA ALA A 292 38.55 -9.21 -32.12
C ALA A 292 37.96 -10.63 -31.92
N CYS A 293 36.84 -10.76 -31.20
CA CYS A 293 36.12 -12.01 -31.05
C CYS A 293 35.33 -12.39 -32.31
N VAL A 294 34.51 -11.47 -32.82
CA VAL A 294 33.59 -11.71 -33.95
C VAL A 294 34.26 -11.70 -35.33
N SER A 295 35.51 -11.21 -35.42
CA SER A 295 36.36 -11.41 -36.60
C SER A 295 36.76 -12.89 -36.81
N LYS A 296 36.51 -13.76 -35.82
CA LYS A 296 36.63 -15.20 -35.94
C LYS A 296 35.24 -15.79 -36.25
N PRO A 297 35.14 -16.78 -37.15
CA PRO A 297 33.86 -17.45 -37.42
C PRO A 297 33.17 -17.91 -36.13
N ALA A 298 31.85 -17.74 -36.07
CA ALA A 298 31.05 -18.31 -34.99
C ALA A 298 31.16 -19.85 -35.03
N PRO A 299 31.14 -20.53 -33.86
CA PRO A 299 30.93 -21.97 -33.79
C PRO A 299 29.72 -22.38 -34.65
N SER A 300 29.81 -23.50 -35.38
CA SER A 300 28.79 -23.88 -36.38
C SER A 300 27.36 -23.89 -35.80
N HIS A 301 27.18 -24.47 -34.61
CA HIS A 301 25.87 -24.51 -33.95
C HIS A 301 25.30 -23.13 -33.58
N LEU A 302 26.15 -22.11 -33.39
CA LEU A 302 25.73 -20.72 -33.20
C LEU A 302 25.49 -20.02 -34.55
N ASN A 303 26.36 -20.27 -35.53
CA ASN A 303 26.25 -19.72 -36.88
C ASN A 303 24.91 -20.11 -37.54
N ASP A 304 24.52 -21.37 -37.45
CA ASP A 304 23.27 -21.87 -38.02
C ASP A 304 22.04 -21.21 -37.38
N ILE A 305 22.11 -20.89 -36.08
CA ILE A 305 21.07 -20.17 -35.34
C ILE A 305 21.00 -18.69 -35.76
N LEU A 306 22.16 -18.02 -35.95
CA LEU A 306 22.22 -16.65 -36.47
C LEU A 306 21.64 -16.55 -37.89
N LEU A 307 21.95 -17.53 -38.75
CA LEU A 307 21.42 -17.61 -40.12
C LEU A 307 19.90 -17.86 -40.11
N ALA A 308 19.40 -18.77 -39.28
CA ALA A 308 17.97 -19.09 -39.18
C ALA A 308 17.12 -17.92 -38.66
N TYR A 309 17.66 -17.08 -37.76
CA TYR A 309 16.99 -15.85 -37.30
C TYR A 309 17.07 -14.70 -38.33
N GLY A 310 18.17 -14.65 -39.08
CA GLY A 310 18.48 -13.62 -40.08
C GLY A 310 19.61 -12.72 -39.60
N PHE A 311 20.81 -12.97 -40.11
CA PHE A 311 22.09 -12.41 -39.64
C PHE A 311 22.13 -10.89 -39.44
N GLU A 312 21.56 -10.09 -40.37
CA GLU A 312 21.49 -8.62 -40.27
C GLU A 312 20.61 -8.10 -39.11
N LYS A 313 19.80 -8.95 -38.48
CA LYS A 313 18.94 -8.61 -37.33
C LYS A 313 19.58 -8.97 -35.99
N CYS A 314 20.68 -9.70 -35.98
CA CYS A 314 21.35 -10.15 -34.75
C CYS A 314 22.02 -8.97 -34.02
N GLU A 315 21.97 -8.95 -32.69
CA GLU A 315 22.40 -7.76 -31.91
C GLU A 315 23.90 -7.48 -32.06
N THR A 316 24.71 -8.54 -32.16
CA THR A 316 26.15 -8.47 -32.43
C THR A 316 26.41 -7.75 -33.75
N MET A 317 25.68 -8.10 -34.81
CA MET A 317 25.87 -7.53 -36.15
C MET A 317 25.38 -6.09 -36.24
N LEU A 318 24.21 -5.79 -35.66
CA LEU A 318 23.71 -4.42 -35.52
C LEU A 318 24.69 -3.53 -34.73
N THR A 319 25.34 -4.09 -33.71
CA THR A 319 26.34 -3.38 -32.89
C THR A 319 27.62 -3.09 -33.66
N LEU A 320 28.19 -4.07 -34.35
CA LEU A 320 29.40 -3.90 -35.18
C LEU A 320 29.18 -2.93 -36.34
N LYS A 321 28.04 -3.05 -37.03
CA LYS A 321 27.59 -2.14 -38.08
C LYS A 321 27.46 -0.72 -37.54
N THR A 322 26.92 -0.57 -36.32
CA THR A 322 26.84 0.73 -35.63
C THR A 322 28.20 1.30 -35.26
N ALA A 323 29.13 0.52 -34.71
CA ALA A 323 30.47 1.01 -34.40
C ALA A 323 31.21 1.53 -35.64
N ASN A 324 31.12 0.79 -36.76
CA ASN A 324 31.72 1.17 -38.05
C ASN A 324 31.04 2.37 -38.72
N GLU A 325 29.76 2.61 -38.50
CA GLU A 325 29.04 3.81 -38.95
C GLU A 325 29.31 5.01 -38.03
N PHE A 326 29.36 4.80 -36.72
CA PHE A 326 29.70 5.78 -35.69
C PHE A 326 31.11 6.35 -35.90
N GLN A 327 32.13 5.49 -36.07
CA GLN A 327 33.49 5.95 -36.31
C GLN A 327 33.57 6.82 -37.59
N ARG A 328 32.88 6.42 -38.67
CA ARG A 328 32.82 7.23 -39.91
C ARG A 328 32.09 8.56 -39.70
N ALA A 329 30.99 8.60 -38.94
CA ALA A 329 30.29 9.83 -38.60
C ALA A 329 31.18 10.78 -37.77
N MET A 330 31.89 10.26 -36.77
CA MET A 330 32.81 11.06 -35.95
C MET A 330 33.98 11.62 -36.78
N MET A 331 34.59 10.82 -37.69
CA MET A 331 35.64 11.33 -38.57
C MET A 331 35.10 12.38 -39.58
N ASN A 332 33.90 12.19 -40.13
CA ASN A 332 33.28 13.17 -41.02
C ASN A 332 32.88 14.47 -40.29
N SER A 333 32.67 14.43 -38.98
CA SER A 333 32.42 15.65 -38.19
C SER A 333 33.66 16.54 -38.07
N VAL A 334 34.88 15.97 -38.09
CA VAL A 334 36.14 16.73 -38.06
C VAL A 334 36.36 17.54 -39.34
N SER A 335 35.94 17.01 -40.51
CA SER A 335 36.03 17.76 -41.77
C SER A 335 34.88 18.76 -41.92
N THR A 336 33.64 18.34 -41.65
CA THR A 336 32.45 19.16 -41.93
C THR A 336 32.07 20.17 -40.85
N HIS A 337 32.46 19.91 -39.58
CA HIS A 337 31.99 20.63 -38.39
C HIS A 337 30.44 20.65 -38.23
N ASP A 338 29.68 19.82 -38.97
CA ASP A 338 28.22 19.80 -38.93
C ASP A 338 27.68 18.95 -37.78
N LEU A 339 27.60 19.58 -36.60
CA LEU A 339 27.03 19.00 -35.38
C LEU A 339 25.52 18.73 -35.47
N TYR A 340 24.81 19.35 -36.41
CA TYR A 340 23.39 19.10 -36.63
C TYR A 340 23.21 17.75 -37.34
N THR A 341 23.88 17.53 -38.48
CA THR A 341 23.80 16.26 -39.22
C THR A 341 24.40 15.10 -38.43
N LEU A 342 25.49 15.35 -37.67
CA LEU A 342 26.01 14.40 -36.69
C LEU A 342 24.94 14.03 -35.66
N GLY A 343 24.24 15.02 -35.07
CA GLY A 343 23.19 14.77 -34.08
C GLY A 343 22.04 13.89 -34.56
N ILE A 344 21.50 14.17 -35.76
CA ILE A 344 20.45 13.33 -36.37
C ILE A 344 20.94 11.88 -36.53
N THR A 345 22.20 11.71 -36.96
CA THR A 345 22.82 10.41 -37.19
C THR A 345 23.06 9.64 -35.88
N LEU A 346 23.60 10.30 -34.85
CA LEU A 346 23.85 9.69 -33.53
C LEU A 346 22.54 9.27 -32.83
N ALA A 347 21.48 10.08 -32.92
CA ALA A 347 20.18 9.71 -32.39
C ALA A 347 19.59 8.46 -33.08
N GLY A 348 19.77 8.33 -34.40
CA GLY A 348 19.41 7.12 -35.15
C GLY A 348 20.18 5.87 -34.70
N PHE A 349 21.46 6.01 -34.34
CA PHE A 349 22.25 4.91 -33.76
C PHE A 349 21.76 4.51 -32.36
N ILE A 350 21.41 5.48 -31.52
CA ILE A 350 20.92 5.25 -30.14
C ILE A 350 19.64 4.42 -30.12
N LEU A 351 18.77 4.57 -31.14
CA LEU A 351 17.56 3.75 -31.28
C LEU A 351 17.82 2.35 -31.88
N ARG A 352 19.06 2.01 -32.25
CA ARG A 352 19.41 0.74 -32.94
C ARG A 352 20.17 -0.27 -32.08
N THR A 353 20.96 0.17 -31.10
CA THR A 353 21.72 -0.72 -30.17
C THR A 353 22.12 0.02 -28.91
N GLU A 354 22.34 -0.70 -27.81
CA GLU A 354 22.81 -0.14 -26.54
C GLU A 354 24.23 0.44 -26.68
N PHE A 355 25.12 -0.25 -27.39
CA PHE A 355 26.53 0.13 -27.55
C PHE A 355 26.75 1.06 -28.77
N SER A 356 25.80 1.97 -28.99
CA SER A 356 25.70 2.86 -30.15
C SER A 356 26.65 4.05 -30.15
N ILE A 357 27.13 4.46 -28.97
CA ILE A 357 28.07 5.56 -28.76
C ILE A 357 29.28 5.00 -28.01
N SER A 358 30.47 5.07 -28.60
CA SER A 358 31.71 4.62 -27.95
C SER A 358 32.31 5.72 -27.09
N GLU A 359 32.71 5.39 -25.85
CA GLU A 359 33.55 6.28 -25.05
C GLU A 359 34.98 6.27 -25.62
N GLY A 360 35.48 7.44 -26.02
CA GLY A 360 36.74 7.56 -26.74
C GLY A 360 37.07 9.03 -27.03
N MET A 361 38.18 9.27 -27.72
CA MET A 361 38.68 10.60 -28.08
C MET A 361 39.43 10.52 -29.41
N PHE A 362 39.64 11.64 -30.08
CA PHE A 362 40.54 11.70 -31.23
C PHE A 362 41.99 11.58 -30.74
N GLN A 363 42.73 10.61 -31.29
CA GLN A 363 44.12 10.33 -30.92
C GLN A 363 45.04 10.38 -32.14
N GLY A 364 46.19 11.00 -31.96
CA GLY A 364 47.30 11.02 -32.91
C GLY A 364 48.57 10.52 -32.23
N GLU A 365 49.57 10.16 -33.03
CA GLU A 365 50.90 9.84 -32.51
C GLU A 365 51.76 11.10 -32.55
N ASP A 366 52.29 11.50 -31.39
CA ASP A 366 53.20 12.65 -31.29
C ASP A 366 54.51 12.31 -32.04
N PRO A 367 54.90 13.10 -33.06
CA PRO A 367 56.00 12.76 -33.96
C PRO A 367 57.40 12.90 -33.33
N VAL A 368 57.51 13.32 -32.08
CA VAL A 368 58.79 13.48 -31.35
C VAL A 368 58.99 12.37 -30.32
N THR A 369 57.90 11.92 -29.67
CA THR A 369 57.93 10.96 -28.55
C THR A 369 57.33 9.59 -28.87
N GLY A 370 56.63 9.44 -30.00
CA GLY A 370 55.92 8.20 -30.39
C GLY A 370 54.74 7.86 -29.46
N ARG A 371 54.26 8.83 -28.67
CA ARG A 371 53.16 8.62 -27.72
C ARG A 371 51.83 8.95 -28.38
N ARG A 372 50.79 8.17 -28.05
CA ARG A 372 49.42 8.53 -28.43
C ARG A 372 48.88 9.62 -27.51
N GLU A 373 48.62 10.78 -28.08
CA GLU A 373 48.08 11.94 -27.36
C GLU A 373 46.74 12.38 -27.94
N THR A 374 45.95 13.11 -27.16
CA THR A 374 44.64 13.63 -27.58
C THR A 374 44.83 14.75 -28.58
N MET A 375 44.34 14.57 -29.81
CA MET A 375 44.35 15.64 -30.80
C MET A 375 43.29 16.68 -30.50
N ASP A 376 43.65 17.96 -30.54
CA ASP A 376 42.66 19.01 -30.78
C ASP A 376 42.31 19.01 -32.26
N VAL A 377 41.01 18.91 -32.55
CA VAL A 377 40.46 18.75 -33.90
C VAL A 377 39.47 19.87 -34.26
N GLY A 378 39.46 20.98 -33.49
CA GLY A 378 38.57 22.13 -33.73
C GLY A 378 37.11 21.94 -33.30
N LEU A 379 36.75 20.75 -32.78
CA LEU A 379 35.42 20.44 -32.28
C LEU A 379 35.24 20.87 -30.81
N PRO A 380 34.02 21.26 -30.37
CA PRO A 380 33.80 21.80 -29.02
C PRO A 380 33.86 20.76 -27.89
N PHE A 381 34.20 19.51 -28.20
CA PHE A 381 34.28 18.38 -27.26
C PHE A 381 35.57 17.57 -27.49
N LYS A 382 36.11 16.98 -26.42
CA LYS A 382 37.30 16.10 -26.48
C LYS A 382 36.95 14.61 -26.41
N MET A 383 36.00 14.24 -25.56
CA MET A 383 35.43 12.90 -25.52
C MET A 383 34.27 12.78 -26.52
N TRP A 384 34.14 11.64 -27.17
CA TRP A 384 33.09 11.40 -28.17
C TRP A 384 31.67 11.37 -27.59
N SER A 385 31.48 10.96 -26.33
CA SER A 385 30.15 11.03 -25.69
C SER A 385 29.75 12.46 -25.31
N ASP A 386 30.72 13.35 -25.08
CA ASP A 386 30.46 14.78 -24.82
C ASP A 386 29.99 15.50 -26.09
N ALA A 387 30.06 14.87 -27.27
CA ALA A 387 29.43 15.38 -28.49
C ALA A 387 27.89 15.45 -28.38
N LEU A 388 27.26 14.59 -27.57
CA LEU A 388 25.81 14.42 -27.55
C LEU A 388 25.06 15.71 -27.18
N PRO A 389 25.40 16.47 -26.10
CA PRO A 389 24.71 17.72 -25.77
C PRO A 389 24.99 18.85 -26.76
N HIS A 390 26.17 18.89 -27.39
CA HIS A 390 26.48 19.86 -28.45
C HIS A 390 25.63 19.60 -29.70
N CYS A 391 25.45 18.33 -30.06
CA CYS A 391 24.55 17.91 -31.14
C CYS A 391 23.07 18.21 -30.80
N ALA A 392 22.65 17.92 -29.56
CA ALA A 392 21.30 18.25 -29.09
C ALA A 392 21.02 19.76 -29.14
N LYS A 393 22.01 20.59 -28.77
CA LYS A 393 21.93 22.05 -28.95
C LYS A 393 21.83 22.42 -30.43
N ALA A 394 22.68 21.88 -31.31
CA ALA A 394 22.68 22.18 -32.74
C ALA A 394 21.35 21.82 -33.44
N ILE A 395 20.63 20.80 -32.96
CA ILE A 395 19.25 20.49 -33.39
C ILE A 395 18.27 21.54 -32.88
N ARG A 396 18.30 21.88 -31.59
CA ARG A 396 17.38 22.88 -31.00
C ARG A 396 17.59 24.28 -31.58
N ASP A 397 18.82 24.65 -31.92
CA ASP A 397 19.18 25.92 -32.57
C ASP A 397 18.55 26.09 -33.97
N ARG A 398 18.11 25.01 -34.63
CA ARG A 398 17.33 25.08 -35.89
C ARG A 398 15.87 25.52 -35.68
N GLY A 399 15.35 25.50 -34.45
CA GLY A 399 13.98 25.90 -34.12
C GLY A 399 12.87 24.98 -34.65
N LEU A 400 13.18 23.74 -35.06
CA LEU A 400 12.22 22.78 -35.65
C LEU A 400 11.54 21.93 -34.56
N PRO A 401 10.25 22.12 -34.23
CA PRO A 401 9.62 21.43 -33.09
C PRO A 401 9.55 19.91 -33.25
N ALA A 402 9.36 19.44 -34.50
CA ALA A 402 9.33 18.01 -34.84
C ALA A 402 10.66 17.27 -34.62
N GLN A 403 11.74 17.98 -34.28
CA GLN A 403 13.05 17.39 -33.98
C GLN A 403 13.42 17.49 -32.48
N ALA A 404 12.55 18.06 -31.63
CA ALA A 404 12.80 18.17 -30.19
C ALA A 404 13.06 16.81 -29.54
N ASP A 405 12.28 15.78 -29.92
CA ASP A 405 12.45 14.41 -29.44
C ASP A 405 13.83 13.84 -29.81
N ILE A 406 14.39 14.21 -30.98
CA ILE A 406 15.71 13.77 -31.45
C ILE A 406 16.83 14.38 -30.58
N ALA A 407 16.70 15.66 -30.21
CA ALA A 407 17.62 16.29 -29.28
C ALA A 407 17.53 15.67 -27.86
N ASP A 408 16.32 15.31 -27.42
CA ASP A 408 16.10 14.70 -26.11
C ASP A 408 16.64 13.25 -26.04
N ILE A 409 16.68 12.48 -27.15
CA ILE A 409 17.39 11.18 -27.23
C ILE A 409 18.86 11.35 -26.86
N LEU A 410 19.53 12.35 -27.45
CA LEU A 410 20.96 12.59 -27.27
C LEU A 410 21.30 12.94 -25.81
N ASP A 411 20.55 13.87 -25.21
CA ASP A 411 20.75 14.24 -23.81
C ASP A 411 20.42 13.10 -22.84
N MET A 412 19.32 12.35 -23.08
CA MET A 412 19.00 11.17 -22.27
C MET A 412 20.11 10.13 -22.32
N LYS A 413 20.66 9.81 -23.51
CA LYS A 413 21.78 8.88 -23.62
C LYS A 413 23.04 9.41 -22.94
N PHE A 414 23.34 10.70 -23.06
CA PHE A 414 24.47 11.33 -22.36
C PHE A 414 24.33 11.13 -20.83
N TYR A 415 23.19 11.46 -20.25
CA TYR A 415 22.98 11.28 -18.81
C TYR A 415 23.01 9.80 -18.40
N ILE A 416 22.51 8.87 -19.21
CA ILE A 416 22.65 7.42 -18.97
C ILE A 416 24.12 7.00 -18.97
N MET A 417 24.92 7.42 -19.95
CA MET A 417 26.35 7.11 -20.05
C MET A 417 27.13 7.64 -18.84
N LYS A 418 26.85 8.88 -18.41
CA LYS A 418 27.46 9.46 -17.19
C LYS A 418 26.80 8.98 -15.87
N GLN A 419 26.01 7.90 -15.90
CA GLN A 419 25.27 7.29 -14.77
C GLN A 419 24.31 8.23 -13.98
N ARG A 420 23.88 9.33 -14.60
CA ARG A 420 22.96 10.33 -14.06
C ARG A 420 21.50 10.03 -14.43
N ILE A 421 21.04 8.83 -14.09
CA ILE A 421 19.68 8.36 -14.47
C ILE A 421 18.55 9.32 -14.06
N PRO A 422 18.55 9.98 -12.87
CA PRO A 422 17.50 10.94 -12.51
C PRO A 422 17.37 12.15 -13.46
N ASP A 423 18.49 12.61 -14.04
CA ASP A 423 18.47 13.70 -15.03
C ASP A 423 17.88 13.22 -16.38
N ALA A 424 18.24 11.99 -16.81
CA ALA A 424 17.65 11.36 -17.99
C ALA A 424 16.12 11.16 -17.81
N VAL A 425 15.70 10.69 -16.64
CA VAL A 425 14.28 10.53 -16.25
C VAL A 425 13.53 11.87 -16.24
N LYS A 426 14.17 12.96 -15.82
CA LYS A 426 13.57 14.31 -15.89
C LYS A 426 13.31 14.75 -17.34
N ILE A 427 14.25 14.48 -18.25
CA ILE A 427 14.07 14.76 -19.69
C ILE A 427 13.00 13.84 -20.28
N ALA A 428 13.01 12.55 -19.96
CA ALA A 428 12.01 11.59 -20.42
C ALA A 428 10.57 12.02 -20.08
N ASN A 429 10.31 12.42 -18.83
CA ASN A 429 9.00 12.95 -18.42
C ASN A 429 8.62 14.23 -19.19
N THR A 430 9.58 15.14 -19.38
CA THR A 430 9.35 16.39 -20.15
C THR A 430 9.02 16.10 -21.62
N ALA A 431 9.70 15.13 -22.21
CA ALA A 431 9.46 14.71 -23.59
C ALA A 431 8.15 13.94 -23.76
N LEU A 432 7.74 13.12 -22.78
CA LEU A 432 6.46 12.40 -22.82
C LEU A 432 5.24 13.33 -22.66
N ASN A 433 5.37 14.43 -21.91
CA ASN A 433 4.33 15.48 -21.86
C ASN A 433 4.14 16.18 -23.22
N ARG A 434 5.16 16.19 -24.08
CA ARG A 434 5.11 16.73 -25.45
C ARG A 434 4.67 15.68 -26.48
N THR A 435 5.20 14.46 -26.37
CA THR A 435 4.96 13.33 -27.29
C THR A 435 4.64 12.07 -26.48
N PRO A 436 3.35 11.81 -26.14
CA PRO A 436 2.96 10.66 -25.30
C PRO A 436 3.26 9.27 -25.88
N GLY A 437 3.57 9.17 -27.18
CA GLY A 437 3.97 7.95 -27.88
C GLY A 437 5.49 7.75 -28.03
N PHE A 438 6.33 8.52 -27.34
CA PHE A 438 7.78 8.51 -27.49
C PHE A 438 8.43 7.33 -26.74
N ALA A 439 8.52 6.18 -27.41
CA ALA A 439 8.98 4.91 -26.86
C ALA A 439 10.35 4.95 -26.14
N TYR A 440 11.32 5.73 -26.63
CA TYR A 440 12.65 5.80 -25.99
C TYR A 440 12.62 6.49 -24.62
N ALA A 441 11.75 7.50 -24.43
CA ALA A 441 11.55 8.11 -23.12
C ALA A 441 10.92 7.12 -22.13
N TYR A 442 9.97 6.28 -22.55
CA TYR A 442 9.47 5.19 -21.71
C TYR A 442 10.59 4.22 -21.31
N TYR A 443 11.46 3.82 -22.25
CA TYR A 443 12.63 3.00 -21.92
C TYR A 443 13.52 3.67 -20.85
N VAL A 444 13.80 4.97 -20.97
CA VAL A 444 14.58 5.71 -19.96
C VAL A 444 13.90 5.71 -18.58
N LEU A 445 12.55 5.77 -18.52
CA LEU A 445 11.81 5.60 -17.26
C LEU A 445 11.94 4.19 -16.67
N THR A 446 12.13 3.13 -17.48
CA THR A 446 12.38 1.76 -16.96
C THR A 446 13.70 1.60 -16.18
N LEU A 447 14.61 2.57 -16.32
CA LEU A 447 15.90 2.62 -15.64
C LEU A 447 15.82 3.32 -14.26
N ALA A 448 14.68 3.91 -13.91
CA ALA A 448 14.44 4.49 -12.60
C ALA A 448 14.55 3.43 -11.48
N SER A 449 14.88 3.88 -10.26
CA SER A 449 15.02 3.02 -9.07
C SER A 449 13.70 2.55 -8.47
N ASP A 450 12.57 3.00 -9.01
CA ASP A 450 11.21 2.63 -8.60
C ASP A 450 10.67 1.57 -9.58
N PRO A 451 10.41 0.32 -9.12
CA PRO A 451 9.93 -0.75 -10.00
C PRO A 451 8.47 -0.57 -10.44
N VAL A 452 7.63 0.15 -9.66
CA VAL A 452 6.25 0.46 -10.03
C VAL A 452 6.23 1.44 -11.21
N VAL A 453 7.05 2.48 -11.16
CA VAL A 453 7.28 3.39 -12.27
C VAL A 453 7.90 2.65 -13.46
N GLY A 454 8.90 1.80 -13.20
CA GLY A 454 9.64 1.07 -14.22
C GLY A 454 8.78 0.09 -15.03
N LEU A 455 7.97 -0.73 -14.34
CA LEU A 455 7.04 -1.67 -14.97
C LEU A 455 5.96 -0.96 -15.78
N ARG A 456 5.31 0.07 -15.20
CA ARG A 456 4.27 0.82 -15.91
C ARG A 456 4.85 1.53 -17.14
N ALA A 457 6.06 2.08 -17.05
CA ALA A 457 6.75 2.68 -18.19
C ALA A 457 7.02 1.64 -19.29
N ALA A 458 7.51 0.44 -18.95
CA ALA A 458 7.73 -0.62 -19.92
C ALA A 458 6.42 -1.05 -20.62
N LYS A 459 5.38 -1.35 -19.84
CA LYS A 459 4.07 -1.78 -20.37
C LYS A 459 3.35 -0.68 -21.17
N LYS A 460 3.56 0.61 -20.90
CA LYS A 460 3.07 1.73 -21.73
C LYS A 460 3.92 1.93 -22.98
N GLY A 461 5.24 1.91 -22.86
CA GLY A 461 6.17 2.08 -23.98
C GLY A 461 6.03 0.98 -25.04
N MET A 462 5.80 -0.27 -24.65
CA MET A 462 5.52 -1.36 -25.59
C MET A 462 4.22 -1.21 -26.40
N LYS A 463 3.31 -0.30 -26.00
CA LYS A 463 2.10 0.05 -26.77
C LYS A 463 2.32 1.22 -27.75
N CYS A 464 3.53 1.79 -27.83
CA CYS A 464 3.85 2.88 -28.75
C CYS A 464 4.00 2.36 -30.20
N THR A 465 3.25 2.95 -31.13
CA THR A 465 3.14 2.50 -32.53
C THR A 465 4.43 2.65 -33.34
N ASN A 466 5.31 3.58 -32.98
CA ASN A 466 6.58 3.84 -33.66
C ASN A 466 7.76 3.51 -32.73
N THR A 467 8.06 2.21 -32.59
CA THR A 467 9.08 1.67 -31.68
C THR A 467 10.06 0.79 -32.45
N THR A 468 11.37 0.98 -32.27
CA THR A 468 12.37 0.09 -32.89
C THR A 468 12.43 -1.27 -32.18
N PRO A 469 12.86 -2.36 -32.85
CA PRO A 469 12.99 -3.68 -32.21
C PRO A 469 13.89 -3.64 -30.96
N PHE A 470 15.00 -2.90 -31.02
CA PHE A 470 15.89 -2.69 -29.87
C PHE A 470 15.16 -2.09 -28.67
N VAL A 471 14.42 -1.00 -28.85
CA VAL A 471 13.70 -0.33 -27.75
C VAL A 471 12.53 -1.19 -27.23
N ARG A 472 11.81 -1.91 -28.11
CA ARG A 472 10.79 -2.91 -27.74
C ARG A 472 11.37 -3.96 -26.80
N PHE A 473 12.48 -4.62 -27.20
CA PHE A 473 13.10 -5.67 -26.39
C PHE A 473 13.69 -5.11 -25.08
N GLN A 474 14.35 -3.95 -25.10
CA GLN A 474 14.85 -3.34 -23.88
C GLN A 474 13.74 -3.02 -22.85
N MET A 475 12.55 -2.60 -23.30
CA MET A 475 11.41 -2.45 -22.39
C MET A 475 10.85 -3.80 -21.93
N MET A 476 10.75 -4.79 -22.83
CA MET A 476 10.20 -6.10 -22.51
C MET A 476 11.03 -6.86 -21.46
N GLN A 477 12.36 -6.88 -21.56
CA GLN A 477 13.20 -7.53 -20.53
C GLN A 477 13.11 -6.83 -19.16
N ARG A 478 12.98 -5.50 -19.14
CA ARG A 478 12.72 -4.74 -17.91
C ARG A 478 11.32 -4.98 -17.33
N ALA A 479 10.32 -5.25 -18.16
CA ALA A 479 8.99 -5.63 -17.71
C ALA A 479 8.99 -7.01 -17.04
N VAL A 480 9.71 -8.00 -17.60
CA VAL A 480 9.94 -9.32 -16.98
C VAL A 480 10.60 -9.18 -15.61
N GLU A 481 11.67 -8.38 -15.53
CA GLU A 481 12.43 -8.14 -14.29
C GLU A 481 11.55 -7.48 -13.21
N HIS A 482 10.97 -6.32 -13.49
CA HIS A 482 10.16 -5.58 -12.52
C HIS A 482 8.92 -6.36 -12.07
N ALA A 483 8.19 -7.01 -13.00
CA ALA A 483 7.00 -7.78 -12.63
C ALA A 483 7.35 -9.09 -11.90
N GLY A 484 8.48 -9.73 -12.22
CA GLY A 484 8.98 -10.90 -11.49
C GLY A 484 9.32 -10.57 -10.04
N GLU A 485 10.06 -9.48 -9.80
CA GLU A 485 10.41 -9.05 -8.43
C GLU A 485 9.17 -8.55 -7.66
N MET A 486 8.31 -7.75 -8.28
CA MET A 486 7.07 -7.25 -7.65
C MET A 486 6.10 -8.37 -7.29
N GLY A 487 5.87 -9.34 -8.18
CA GLY A 487 4.94 -10.44 -7.90
C GLY A 487 5.39 -11.31 -6.72
N ILE A 488 6.71 -11.57 -6.61
CA ILE A 488 7.31 -12.29 -5.48
C ILE A 488 7.14 -11.50 -4.18
N GLN A 489 7.41 -10.19 -4.20
CA GLN A 489 7.26 -9.34 -3.00
C GLN A 489 5.80 -9.28 -2.54
N ILE A 490 4.87 -8.99 -3.45
CA ILE A 490 3.46 -8.80 -3.11
C ILE A 490 2.84 -10.11 -2.58
N LEU A 491 3.23 -11.27 -3.11
CA LEU A 491 2.82 -12.58 -2.56
C LEU A 491 3.45 -12.90 -1.20
N GLN A 492 4.63 -12.38 -0.86
CA GLN A 492 5.20 -12.48 0.50
C GLN A 492 4.50 -11.54 1.50
N GLU A 493 3.82 -10.49 1.03
CA GLU A 493 3.06 -9.55 1.86
C GLU A 493 1.56 -9.88 1.97
N ALA A 494 1.05 -10.86 1.21
CA ALA A 494 -0.34 -11.28 1.21
C ALA A 494 -0.69 -12.12 2.44
N SER A 495 -1.89 -11.96 3.01
CA SER A 495 -2.29 -12.75 4.20
C SER A 495 -2.84 -14.14 3.86
N ASP A 496 -3.70 -14.22 2.83
CA ASP A 496 -4.42 -15.44 2.43
C ASP A 496 -4.82 -15.36 0.94
N ALA A 497 -5.34 -16.45 0.37
CA ALA A 497 -5.64 -16.55 -1.06
C ALA A 497 -6.82 -15.67 -1.56
N ASP A 498 -7.63 -15.12 -0.65
CA ASP A 498 -8.68 -14.14 -0.97
C ASP A 498 -8.21 -12.67 -0.78
N ASP A 499 -6.93 -12.46 -0.45
CA ASP A 499 -6.33 -11.12 -0.37
C ASP A 499 -6.19 -10.50 -1.76
N LYS A 500 -6.47 -9.19 -1.88
CA LYS A 500 -6.21 -8.42 -3.11
C LYS A 500 -4.74 -8.53 -3.52
N LYS A 501 -3.81 -8.54 -2.55
CA LYS A 501 -2.38 -8.76 -2.81
C LYS A 501 -2.09 -10.13 -3.43
N TRP A 502 -2.79 -11.18 -3.04
CA TRP A 502 -2.57 -12.52 -3.61
C TRP A 502 -2.89 -12.55 -5.11
N VAL A 503 -4.02 -11.95 -5.49
CA VAL A 503 -4.43 -11.85 -6.90
C VAL A 503 -3.50 -10.92 -7.70
N GLU A 504 -3.16 -9.74 -7.16
CA GLU A 504 -2.21 -8.80 -7.78
C GLU A 504 -0.84 -9.44 -8.01
N GLY A 505 -0.30 -10.12 -7.00
CA GLY A 505 1.00 -10.77 -7.07
C GLY A 505 1.05 -11.88 -8.12
N ILE A 506 0.01 -12.71 -8.21
CA ILE A 506 -0.12 -13.70 -9.30
C ILE A 506 -0.20 -13.00 -10.66
N ALA A 507 -0.94 -11.90 -10.79
CA ALA A 507 -1.07 -11.18 -12.05
C ALA A 507 0.28 -10.61 -12.53
N PHE A 508 1.14 -10.11 -11.62
CA PHE A 508 2.51 -9.71 -11.98
C PHE A 508 3.36 -10.90 -12.44
N LEU A 509 3.33 -12.04 -11.73
CA LEU A 509 4.10 -13.23 -12.13
C LEU A 509 3.65 -13.78 -13.49
N THR A 510 2.35 -13.82 -13.77
CA THR A 510 1.80 -14.21 -15.08
C THR A 510 2.30 -13.25 -16.16
N SER A 511 2.18 -11.94 -15.94
CA SER A 511 2.61 -10.95 -16.92
C SER A 511 4.13 -10.96 -17.18
N ALA A 512 4.95 -11.27 -16.17
CA ALA A 512 6.38 -11.49 -16.33
C ALA A 512 6.68 -12.74 -17.17
N MET A 513 5.93 -13.83 -16.95
CA MET A 513 6.10 -15.09 -17.66
C MET A 513 5.67 -15.01 -19.12
N GLU A 514 4.64 -14.21 -19.44
CA GLU A 514 4.17 -13.94 -20.80
C GLU A 514 5.11 -13.04 -21.60
N ASP A 515 5.56 -11.92 -21.01
CA ASP A 515 6.58 -11.07 -21.62
C ASP A 515 7.85 -11.88 -21.88
N ALA A 516 8.27 -12.73 -20.92
CA ALA A 516 9.46 -13.57 -21.07
C ALA A 516 9.28 -14.62 -22.17
N LYS A 517 8.11 -15.26 -22.28
CA LYS A 517 7.79 -16.21 -23.35
C LYS A 517 7.85 -15.55 -24.73
N THR A 518 7.29 -14.34 -24.85
CA THR A 518 7.34 -13.54 -26.09
C THR A 518 8.76 -13.11 -26.43
N TYR A 519 9.52 -12.63 -25.45
CA TYR A 519 10.93 -12.27 -25.61
C TYR A 519 11.77 -13.45 -26.09
N ILE A 520 11.62 -14.62 -25.46
CA ILE A 520 12.33 -15.85 -25.82
C ILE A 520 11.94 -16.31 -27.24
N ALA A 521 10.75 -15.99 -27.74
CA ALA A 521 10.33 -16.31 -29.10
C ALA A 521 10.84 -15.30 -30.15
N GLU A 522 10.80 -14.00 -29.87
CA GLU A 522 11.00 -12.93 -30.86
C GLU A 522 12.40 -12.28 -30.85
N ALA A 523 13.07 -12.20 -29.69
CA ALA A 523 14.31 -11.45 -29.55
C ALA A 523 15.51 -12.15 -30.22
N PRO A 524 16.56 -11.40 -30.64
CA PRO A 524 17.74 -12.00 -31.26
C PRO A 524 18.36 -13.11 -30.40
N PRO A 525 18.79 -14.24 -30.99
CA PRO A 525 19.31 -15.37 -30.24
C PRO A 525 20.64 -15.07 -29.52
N ASP A 526 21.38 -14.08 -30.02
CA ASP A 526 22.62 -13.54 -29.46
C ASP A 526 22.40 -12.34 -28.52
N ASN A 527 21.14 -11.95 -28.27
CA ASN A 527 20.83 -10.78 -27.45
C ASN A 527 21.36 -10.95 -26.01
N ARG A 528 22.01 -9.90 -25.51
CA ARG A 528 22.71 -9.93 -24.21
C ARG A 528 21.81 -10.26 -23.00
N HIS A 529 20.52 -9.92 -23.05
CA HIS A 529 19.55 -10.13 -21.98
C HIS A 529 18.75 -11.45 -22.09
N MET A 530 18.91 -12.21 -23.19
CA MET A 530 18.30 -13.53 -23.39
C MET A 530 18.56 -14.47 -22.20
N LYS A 531 19.76 -14.41 -21.61
CA LYS A 531 20.12 -15.13 -20.37
C LYS A 531 19.25 -14.74 -19.17
N ASN A 532 19.15 -13.45 -18.88
CA ASN A 532 18.42 -12.92 -17.72
C ASN A 532 16.92 -13.26 -17.81
N VAL A 533 16.35 -13.12 -19.00
CA VAL A 533 14.96 -13.49 -19.27
C VAL A 533 14.74 -15.01 -19.18
N LEU A 534 15.71 -15.84 -19.61
CA LEU A 534 15.65 -17.29 -19.43
C LEU A 534 15.80 -17.72 -17.96
N TYR A 535 16.60 -17.03 -17.14
CA TYR A 535 16.63 -17.31 -15.69
C TYR A 535 15.27 -17.04 -15.05
N TRP A 536 14.69 -15.86 -15.32
CA TRP A 536 13.33 -15.52 -14.88
C TRP A 536 12.31 -16.54 -15.36
N TYR A 537 12.25 -16.82 -16.65
CA TYR A 537 11.27 -17.75 -17.22
C TYR A 537 11.39 -19.17 -16.66
N ILE A 538 12.60 -19.70 -16.44
CA ILE A 538 12.80 -21.03 -15.84
C ILE A 538 12.33 -21.03 -14.38
N LEU A 539 12.71 -20.02 -13.59
CA LEU A 539 12.30 -19.92 -12.18
C LEU A 539 10.78 -19.73 -12.03
N LEU A 540 10.18 -18.84 -12.83
CA LEU A 540 8.73 -18.63 -12.86
C LEU A 540 8.01 -19.91 -13.32
N ARG A 541 8.45 -20.58 -14.39
CA ARG A 541 7.80 -21.83 -14.85
C ARG A 541 7.84 -22.96 -13.81
N ILE A 542 8.88 -23.05 -12.98
CA ILE A 542 8.91 -23.98 -11.84
C ILE A 542 7.94 -23.53 -10.74
N THR A 543 7.97 -22.24 -10.40
CA THR A 543 7.18 -21.64 -9.30
C THR A 543 5.69 -21.50 -9.63
N MET A 544 5.29 -21.54 -10.91
CA MET A 544 3.92 -21.31 -11.37
C MET A 544 3.22 -22.55 -11.93
N ALA A 545 3.91 -23.67 -12.11
CA ALA A 545 3.28 -24.89 -12.62
C ALA A 545 2.47 -25.61 -11.52
N GLU A 546 1.30 -26.15 -11.87
CA GLU A 546 0.52 -27.01 -10.96
C GLU A 546 1.31 -28.29 -10.64
N GLU A 547 1.84 -28.94 -11.67
CA GLU A 547 2.77 -30.07 -11.59
C GLU A 547 4.03 -29.79 -12.42
N MET A 548 5.18 -30.27 -11.93
CA MET A 548 6.48 -30.16 -12.59
C MET A 548 7.26 -31.45 -12.37
N SER A 549 7.91 -31.96 -13.41
CA SER A 549 8.66 -33.22 -13.35
C SER A 549 10.00 -33.05 -12.67
N GLU A 550 10.44 -34.10 -11.98
CA GLU A 550 11.63 -34.07 -11.11
C GLU A 550 12.94 -34.02 -11.92
N ASP A 551 12.89 -34.52 -13.17
CA ASP A 551 13.91 -34.39 -14.22
C ASP A 551 13.84 -33.05 -15.00
N LEU A 552 12.86 -32.19 -14.68
CA LEU A 552 12.53 -30.95 -15.38
C LEU A 552 12.37 -31.12 -16.91
N ARG A 553 11.89 -32.28 -17.39
CA ARG A 553 11.76 -32.58 -18.84
C ARG A 553 11.05 -31.49 -19.65
N GLU A 554 10.02 -30.86 -19.07
CA GLU A 554 9.27 -29.76 -19.69
C GLU A 554 10.13 -28.51 -19.97
N LEU A 555 11.21 -28.33 -19.21
CA LEU A 555 12.12 -27.17 -19.29
C LEU A 555 13.43 -27.47 -20.02
N GLN A 556 13.71 -28.73 -20.39
CA GLN A 556 14.94 -29.12 -21.08
C GLN A 556 15.17 -28.35 -22.41
N GLY A 557 14.12 -27.92 -23.09
CA GLY A 557 14.22 -27.02 -24.26
C GLY A 557 14.77 -25.63 -23.89
N PHE A 558 14.30 -25.06 -22.79
CA PHE A 558 14.73 -23.74 -22.30
C PHE A 558 16.11 -23.80 -21.63
N ILE A 559 16.45 -24.89 -20.94
CA ILE A 559 17.79 -25.16 -20.40
C ILE A 559 18.81 -25.25 -21.55
N ARG A 560 18.48 -25.94 -22.66
CA ARG A 560 19.32 -25.94 -23.88
C ARG A 560 19.45 -24.55 -24.50
N LYS A 561 18.37 -23.77 -24.58
CA LYS A 561 18.42 -22.40 -25.11
C LYS A 561 19.25 -21.46 -24.22
N LEU A 562 19.23 -21.66 -22.90
CA LEU A 562 20.07 -20.92 -21.95
C LEU A 562 21.55 -21.27 -22.13
N LYS A 563 21.90 -22.54 -22.35
CA LYS A 563 23.26 -22.93 -22.73
C LYS A 563 23.72 -22.24 -24.03
N ILE A 564 22.85 -22.16 -25.03
CA ILE A 564 23.15 -21.45 -26.30
C ILE A 564 23.42 -19.95 -26.04
N ALA A 565 22.66 -19.29 -25.16
CA ALA A 565 22.89 -17.89 -24.79
C ALA A 565 24.20 -17.68 -24.00
N ASP A 566 24.60 -18.65 -23.17
CA ASP A 566 25.93 -18.70 -22.55
C ASP A 566 27.05 -18.90 -23.59
N ASP A 567 26.87 -19.82 -24.55
CA ASP A 567 27.82 -20.08 -25.64
C ASP A 567 28.03 -18.81 -26.51
N PHE A 568 26.96 -18.10 -26.89
CA PHE A 568 27.05 -16.79 -27.57
C PHE A 568 27.84 -15.77 -26.75
N SER A 569 27.57 -15.68 -25.44
CA SER A 569 28.24 -14.75 -24.53
C SER A 569 29.76 -15.02 -24.45
N ASN A 570 30.14 -16.31 -24.42
CA ASN A 570 31.53 -16.73 -24.43
C ASN A 570 32.21 -16.42 -25.78
N TRP A 571 31.54 -16.64 -26.91
CA TRP A 571 32.05 -16.31 -28.25
C TRP A 571 32.36 -14.81 -28.41
N ILE A 572 31.45 -13.93 -28.00
CA ILE A 572 31.66 -12.46 -28.05
C ILE A 572 32.66 -11.93 -27.00
N GLY A 573 33.26 -12.81 -26.18
CA GLY A 573 34.28 -12.43 -25.20
C GLY A 573 33.74 -11.80 -23.92
N VAL A 574 32.44 -11.96 -23.64
CA VAL A 574 31.70 -11.38 -22.50
C VAL A 574 31.14 -12.53 -21.66
N PRO A 575 32.01 -13.26 -20.92
CA PRO A 575 31.61 -14.47 -20.20
C PRO A 575 30.50 -14.16 -19.18
N PRO A 576 29.44 -15.00 -19.07
CA PRO A 576 28.30 -14.74 -18.19
C PRO A 576 28.70 -14.51 -16.72
N PRO A 577 28.38 -13.33 -16.13
CA PRO A 577 28.66 -13.05 -14.74
C PRO A 577 27.80 -13.90 -13.79
N LYS A 578 28.33 -14.17 -12.59
CA LYS A 578 27.63 -14.88 -11.51
C LYS A 578 26.62 -13.98 -10.78
N THR A 579 25.62 -13.47 -11.51
CA THR A 579 24.53 -12.71 -10.90
C THR A 579 23.70 -13.57 -9.94
N TYR A 580 23.03 -12.94 -8.98
CA TYR A 580 22.18 -13.63 -8.00
C TYR A 580 21.14 -14.51 -8.70
N LEU A 581 20.49 -14.00 -9.74
CA LEU A 581 19.47 -14.71 -10.51
C LEU A 581 20.03 -15.91 -11.29
N ARG A 582 21.24 -15.81 -11.86
CA ARG A 582 21.93 -16.94 -12.49
C ARG A 582 22.23 -18.04 -11.46
N LEU A 583 22.79 -17.68 -10.31
CA LEU A 583 23.14 -18.62 -9.25
C LEU A 583 21.88 -19.28 -8.65
N THR A 584 20.79 -18.53 -8.51
CA THR A 584 19.47 -19.02 -8.09
C THR A 584 18.93 -20.05 -9.08
N GLN A 585 18.89 -19.73 -10.37
CA GLN A 585 18.43 -20.65 -11.42
C GLN A 585 19.29 -21.92 -11.47
N GLN A 586 20.61 -21.79 -11.36
CA GLN A 586 21.52 -22.94 -11.33
C GLN A 586 21.33 -23.80 -10.07
N THR A 587 21.06 -23.19 -8.92
CA THR A 587 20.78 -23.90 -7.66
C THR A 587 19.48 -24.68 -7.74
N VAL A 588 18.40 -24.03 -8.19
CA VAL A 588 17.08 -24.67 -8.36
C VAL A 588 17.15 -25.83 -9.35
N VAL A 589 17.68 -25.62 -10.56
CA VAL A 589 17.73 -26.68 -11.58
C VAL A 589 18.68 -27.81 -11.20
N LYS A 590 19.78 -27.54 -10.46
CA LYS A 590 20.67 -28.60 -10.00
C LYS A 590 20.02 -29.48 -8.92
N LEU A 591 19.35 -28.86 -7.94
CA LEU A 591 18.86 -29.54 -6.74
C LEU A 591 17.41 -30.01 -6.83
N PHE A 592 16.72 -29.84 -7.97
CA PHE A 592 15.28 -30.09 -8.06
C PHE A 592 14.89 -31.56 -7.78
N SER A 593 15.69 -32.52 -8.26
CA SER A 593 15.49 -33.95 -7.99
C SER A 593 15.87 -34.31 -6.56
N ASP A 594 17.05 -33.89 -6.08
CA ASP A 594 17.52 -34.15 -4.71
C ASP A 594 16.51 -33.60 -3.66
N ALA A 595 15.96 -32.41 -3.93
CA ALA A 595 14.92 -31.78 -3.12
C ALA A 595 13.56 -32.47 -3.21
N ALA A 596 13.22 -33.05 -4.37
CA ALA A 596 12.03 -33.87 -4.53
C ALA A 596 12.11 -35.14 -3.66
N GLU A 597 13.26 -35.81 -3.65
CA GLU A 597 13.51 -37.01 -2.85
C GLU A 597 13.53 -36.72 -1.34
N GLU A 598 14.19 -35.64 -0.91
CA GLU A 598 14.32 -35.28 0.51
C GLU A 598 13.02 -34.71 1.12
N TRP A 599 12.25 -33.91 0.37
CA TRP A 599 11.15 -33.10 0.92
C TRP A 599 9.81 -33.20 0.16
N GLY A 600 9.71 -34.00 -0.91
CA GLY A 600 8.53 -34.06 -1.77
C GLY A 600 7.24 -34.43 -1.03
N GLU A 601 7.24 -35.55 -0.31
CA GLU A 601 6.08 -35.99 0.50
C GLU A 601 5.69 -34.96 1.57
N PHE A 602 6.69 -34.35 2.20
CA PHE A 602 6.50 -33.33 3.23
C PHE A 602 5.76 -32.10 2.67
N ILE A 603 6.20 -31.58 1.53
CA ILE A 603 5.61 -30.40 0.89
C ILE A 603 4.20 -30.70 0.37
N ALA A 604 3.97 -31.90 -0.16
CA ALA A 604 2.65 -32.37 -0.55
C ALA A 604 1.68 -32.41 0.64
N GLY A 605 2.09 -33.01 1.77
CA GLY A 605 1.27 -33.17 2.96
C GLY A 605 0.97 -31.87 3.75
N ASN A 606 1.79 -30.83 3.61
CA ASN A 606 1.68 -29.58 4.41
C ASN A 606 1.15 -28.35 3.63
N SER A 607 0.83 -28.50 2.34
CA SER A 607 0.31 -27.41 1.52
C SER A 607 -1.09 -26.94 1.96
N LYS A 608 -1.48 -25.69 1.67
CA LYS A 608 -2.89 -25.27 1.85
C LYS A 608 -3.76 -26.09 0.88
N GLY A 609 -5.03 -26.29 1.25
CA GLY A 609 -6.04 -26.87 0.36
C GLY A 609 -6.23 -26.03 -0.91
N ASP A 610 -6.90 -26.61 -1.90
CA ASP A 610 -6.96 -26.08 -3.27
C ASP A 610 -7.33 -24.58 -3.29
N GLN A 611 -6.40 -23.76 -3.77
CA GLN A 611 -6.55 -22.31 -3.83
C GLN A 611 -7.50 -21.92 -4.98
N PRO A 612 -8.23 -20.79 -4.89
CA PRO A 612 -9.23 -20.41 -5.88
C PRO A 612 -8.62 -20.28 -7.28
N ASN A 613 -9.16 -21.04 -8.23
CA ASN A 613 -8.68 -21.02 -9.62
C ASN A 613 -9.05 -19.68 -10.28
N LEU A 614 -8.03 -18.85 -10.57
CA LEU A 614 -8.19 -17.56 -11.22
C LEU A 614 -8.29 -17.74 -12.74
N SER A 615 -9.36 -17.21 -13.35
CA SER A 615 -9.43 -17.11 -14.82
C SER A 615 -8.38 -16.13 -15.35
N ALA A 616 -7.85 -16.40 -16.54
CA ALA A 616 -6.93 -15.49 -17.23
C ALA A 616 -7.54 -14.10 -17.43
N GLU A 617 -8.83 -14.03 -17.78
CA GLU A 617 -9.61 -12.80 -17.91
C GLU A 617 -9.51 -11.92 -16.65
N LYS A 618 -9.69 -12.51 -15.44
CA LYS A 618 -9.58 -11.77 -14.18
C LYS A 618 -8.14 -11.28 -13.93
N VAL A 619 -7.16 -12.10 -14.26
CA VAL A 619 -5.73 -11.75 -14.14
C VAL A 619 -5.36 -10.58 -15.06
N GLU A 620 -5.91 -10.54 -16.28
CA GLU A 620 -5.76 -9.41 -17.20
C GLU A 620 -6.49 -8.15 -16.69
N ASP A 621 -7.73 -8.28 -16.19
CA ASP A 621 -8.53 -7.17 -15.64
C ASP A 621 -7.87 -6.53 -14.41
N ASP A 622 -7.43 -7.32 -13.43
CA ASP A 622 -6.77 -6.80 -12.21
C ASP A 622 -5.43 -6.11 -12.55
N LEU A 623 -4.67 -6.63 -13.52
CA LEU A 623 -3.46 -5.97 -14.03
C LEU A 623 -3.79 -4.67 -14.79
N ALA A 624 -4.85 -4.66 -15.58
CA ALA A 624 -5.31 -3.46 -16.31
C ALA A 624 -5.78 -2.36 -15.34
N ALA A 625 -6.53 -2.74 -14.30
CA ALA A 625 -6.92 -1.84 -13.21
C ALA A 625 -5.69 -1.25 -12.50
N TRP A 626 -4.71 -2.07 -12.12
CA TRP A 626 -3.46 -1.60 -11.52
C TRP A 626 -2.66 -0.67 -12.46
N LEU A 627 -2.61 -0.95 -13.77
CA LEU A 627 -1.95 -0.07 -14.73
C LEU A 627 -2.64 1.29 -14.89
N GLY A 628 -3.96 1.36 -14.63
CA GLY A 628 -4.77 2.58 -14.63
C GLY A 628 -4.70 3.39 -13.34
N ASP A 629 -4.87 2.74 -12.18
CA ASP A 629 -4.89 3.41 -10.86
C ASP A 629 -3.50 3.92 -10.46
N LEU A 630 -3.20 5.18 -10.82
CA LEU A 630 -2.23 5.99 -10.09
C LEU A 630 -2.64 7.46 -10.03
N HIS A 631 -3.15 7.86 -8.87
CA HIS A 631 -2.74 9.11 -8.25
C HIS A 631 -1.86 8.77 -7.03
N LEU A 632 -1.01 9.71 -6.61
CA LEU A 632 0.13 9.43 -5.73
C LEU A 632 -0.29 9.18 -4.27
N GLU A 633 0.38 8.18 -3.66
CA GLU A 633 0.47 7.85 -2.24
C GLU A 633 -0.83 7.44 -1.50
N GLY A 634 -0.83 6.21 -0.97
CA GLY A 634 -1.90 5.67 -0.15
C GLY A 634 -1.59 4.27 0.39
N GLU A 635 -0.73 4.18 1.41
CA GLU A 635 -0.37 2.93 2.10
C GLU A 635 -1.64 2.16 2.55
N GLN A 636 -1.76 0.87 2.20
CA GLN A 636 -2.95 0.05 2.49
C GLN A 636 -2.75 -0.85 3.71
N ASP A 637 -3.75 -0.86 4.60
CA ASP A 637 -3.74 -1.59 5.88
C ASP A 637 -3.71 -3.13 5.64
N SER A 638 -2.71 -3.85 6.18
CA SER A 638 -2.62 -5.31 6.07
C SER A 638 -3.51 -6.03 7.10
N HIS A 639 -4.58 -6.68 6.61
CA HIS A 639 -5.55 -7.39 7.45
C HIS A 639 -5.12 -8.82 7.79
N SER A 640 -4.21 -8.97 8.76
CA SER A 640 -3.87 -10.28 9.30
C SER A 640 -5.09 -10.97 9.94
N GLN A 641 -5.56 -12.08 9.37
CA GLN A 641 -6.60 -12.91 9.98
C GLN A 641 -6.09 -13.60 11.26
N PRO A 642 -6.95 -13.87 12.25
CA PRO A 642 -6.54 -14.46 13.51
C PRO A 642 -6.46 -16.00 13.44
N ALA A 643 -5.25 -16.55 13.56
CA ALA A 643 -5.09 -17.97 13.91
C ALA A 643 -5.75 -18.26 15.28
N THR A 644 -6.54 -19.34 15.35
CA THR A 644 -7.49 -19.63 16.44
C THR A 644 -6.85 -20.22 17.71
N PHE A 645 -5.94 -19.48 18.36
CA PHE A 645 -5.18 -19.94 19.53
C PHE A 645 -5.40 -19.17 20.85
N SER A 646 -6.59 -18.60 21.07
CA SER A 646 -7.03 -18.08 22.38
C SER A 646 -8.38 -18.63 22.82
N ASN A 647 -8.43 -19.31 23.97
CA ASN A 647 -9.69 -19.71 24.62
C ASN A 647 -10.32 -18.56 25.44
N SER A 648 -9.90 -17.32 25.20
CA SER A 648 -10.49 -16.11 25.81
C SER A 648 -10.35 -14.94 24.83
N HIS A 649 -11.33 -14.78 23.94
CA HIS A 649 -11.38 -13.67 22.99
C HIS A 649 -11.98 -12.41 23.64
N VAL A 650 -11.10 -11.54 24.12
CA VAL A 650 -11.47 -10.17 24.55
C VAL A 650 -11.43 -9.27 23.32
N GLU A 651 -12.56 -8.70 22.92
CA GLU A 651 -12.60 -7.79 21.77
C GLU A 651 -11.96 -6.44 22.14
N LEU A 652 -10.80 -6.15 21.52
CA LEU A 652 -9.99 -4.95 21.74
C LEU A 652 -9.91 -4.11 20.47
N TYR A 653 -9.82 -2.78 20.63
CA TYR A 653 -9.63 -1.88 19.50
C TYR A 653 -8.25 -2.07 18.88
N ARG A 654 -8.17 -2.23 17.57
CA ARG A 654 -6.94 -2.32 16.81
C ARG A 654 -6.54 -0.96 16.24
N CYS A 655 -5.25 -0.74 16.07
CA CYS A 655 -4.78 0.36 15.23
C CYS A 655 -4.97 -0.04 13.76
N SER A 656 -5.63 0.80 12.94
CA SER A 656 -5.85 0.46 11.52
C SER A 656 -4.52 0.15 10.82
N TRP A 657 -3.55 1.04 11.04
CA TRP A 657 -2.22 1.06 10.41
C TRP A 657 -1.33 -0.16 10.62
N CYS A 658 -1.53 -0.90 11.72
CA CYS A 658 -0.55 -1.90 12.17
C CYS A 658 -1.15 -2.99 13.07
N GLY A 659 -2.46 -3.24 12.94
CA GLY A 659 -3.24 -4.28 13.63
C GLY A 659 -3.27 -4.24 15.17
N ASN A 660 -2.47 -3.39 15.82
CA ASN A 660 -2.09 -3.50 17.24
C ASN A 660 -3.30 -3.30 18.18
N PRO A 661 -3.71 -4.32 18.95
CA PRO A 661 -4.88 -4.26 19.84
C PRO A 661 -4.62 -3.46 21.15
N SER A 662 -5.62 -2.77 21.70
CA SER A 662 -5.63 -2.21 23.06
C SER A 662 -7.06 -1.83 23.54
N ALA A 663 -7.30 -1.94 24.85
CA ALA A 663 -8.57 -1.60 25.51
C ALA A 663 -8.83 -0.07 25.61
N ILE A 664 -7.76 0.73 25.65
CA ILE A 664 -7.78 2.21 25.73
C ILE A 664 -7.14 2.90 24.52
N LEU A 665 -6.94 2.19 23.40
CA LEU A 665 -6.20 2.68 22.24
C LEU A 665 -6.52 4.16 21.93
N ARG A 666 -5.50 5.01 21.88
CA ARG A 666 -5.61 6.47 21.61
C ARG A 666 -4.53 6.95 20.65
N LYS A 667 -3.29 6.52 20.88
CA LYS A 667 -2.15 6.56 19.93
C LYS A 667 -1.48 5.19 19.97
N CYS A 668 -1.00 4.69 18.84
CA CYS A 668 -0.14 3.51 18.82
C CYS A 668 1.32 3.95 19.02
N ALA A 669 2.05 3.30 19.92
CA ALA A 669 3.46 3.62 20.18
C ALA A 669 4.41 3.21 19.04
N GLY A 670 4.01 2.26 18.18
CA GLY A 670 4.83 1.82 17.04
C GLY A 670 4.87 2.83 15.89
N CYS A 671 3.70 3.34 15.46
CA CYS A 671 3.60 4.28 14.34
C CYS A 671 3.32 5.74 14.77
N SER A 672 3.22 6.03 16.07
CA SER A 672 2.84 7.34 16.68
C SER A 672 1.48 7.94 16.26
N LYS A 673 0.82 7.37 15.25
CA LYS A 673 -0.48 7.81 14.71
C LYS A 673 -1.65 7.45 15.66
N ALA A 674 -2.70 8.25 15.63
CA ALA A 674 -3.95 8.07 16.37
C ALA A 674 -5.07 7.58 15.43
N ARG A 675 -5.28 6.26 15.35
CA ARG A 675 -6.51 5.67 14.79
C ARG A 675 -6.94 4.49 15.64
N ILE A 676 -8.15 4.60 16.18
CA ILE A 676 -8.86 3.54 16.91
C ILE A 676 -9.73 2.81 15.90
N SER A 677 -9.81 1.47 15.93
CA SER A 677 -10.86 0.72 15.24
C SER A 677 -12.22 0.87 15.94
N THR A 678 -12.71 2.10 15.98
CA THR A 678 -14.12 2.46 16.17
C THR A 678 -14.45 3.37 14.99
N GLY A 679 -15.28 2.89 14.06
CA GLY A 679 -15.58 3.63 12.84
C GLY A 679 -16.13 5.03 13.14
N SER A 680 -15.42 6.06 12.68
CA SER A 680 -15.76 7.50 12.79
C SER A 680 -15.54 8.18 14.15
N LEU A 681 -14.40 8.85 14.32
CA LEU A 681 -14.29 10.31 14.50
C LEU A 681 -12.81 10.74 14.66
N VAL A 682 -12.46 11.96 14.21
CA VAL A 682 -11.07 12.45 14.09
C VAL A 682 -10.87 13.76 14.86
N PRO A 683 -9.79 13.88 15.66
CA PRO A 683 -9.16 15.18 15.95
C PRO A 683 -7.64 15.21 15.66
N ASN A 684 -7.10 16.42 15.53
CA ASN A 684 -5.82 16.72 14.88
C ASN A 684 -4.53 16.49 15.70
N HIS A 685 -3.47 16.19 14.92
CA HIS A 685 -2.04 16.58 15.00
C HIS A 685 -1.37 17.03 16.33
N CYS A 686 -0.17 16.45 16.57
CA CYS A 686 1.10 17.14 16.89
C CYS A 686 2.20 16.07 17.14
N GLY A 687 3.43 16.19 16.63
CA GLY A 687 3.95 17.12 15.61
C GLY A 687 5.49 17.09 15.45
N HIS A 688 5.97 16.88 14.23
CA HIS A 688 7.29 17.29 13.72
C HIS A 688 7.16 17.49 12.20
N MET A 689 7.92 18.44 11.63
CA MET A 689 7.61 18.97 10.29
C MET A 689 8.43 18.30 9.17
N SER A 690 7.78 17.43 8.41
CA SER A 690 7.98 17.38 6.96
C SER A 690 6.95 18.30 6.28
N SER A 691 7.26 18.81 5.09
CA SER A 691 6.43 19.80 4.39
C SER A 691 5.24 19.13 3.68
N ALA A 692 4.19 18.80 4.44
CA ALA A 692 2.93 18.33 3.87
C ALA A 692 2.34 19.37 2.91
N THR A 693 2.01 18.96 1.68
CA THR A 693 1.32 19.78 0.69
C THR A 693 -0.08 20.14 1.19
N VAL A 694 -0.43 21.42 1.04
CA VAL A 694 -1.75 21.94 1.40
C VAL A 694 -2.78 21.43 0.39
N PRO A 695 -3.95 20.89 0.80
CA PRO A 695 -5.00 20.48 -0.13
C PRO A 695 -5.46 21.65 -1.00
N ILE A 696 -5.12 21.58 -2.30
CA ILE A 696 -5.31 22.68 -3.25
C ILE A 696 -6.80 22.90 -3.55
N HIS A 697 -7.67 21.92 -3.27
CA HIS A 697 -9.07 21.89 -3.74
C HIS A 697 -10.10 22.23 -2.66
N GLY A 698 -9.68 22.54 -1.42
CA GLY A 698 -10.61 22.65 -0.29
C GLY A 698 -11.36 21.35 0.03
N ASN A 699 -10.95 20.24 -0.60
CA ASN A 699 -11.42 18.87 -0.43
C ASN A 699 -10.95 18.29 0.92
N TYR A 700 -11.32 18.97 2.01
CA TYR A 700 -10.94 18.55 3.35
C TYR A 700 -11.66 17.25 3.71
N HIS A 701 -10.97 16.11 3.68
CA HIS A 701 -11.46 14.89 4.32
C HIS A 701 -11.82 15.17 5.78
N GLY A 702 -13.03 14.82 6.20
CA GLY A 702 -13.54 15.21 7.51
C GLY A 702 -13.84 16.71 7.64
N TYR A 703 -14.14 17.44 6.55
CA TYR A 703 -14.66 18.81 6.58
C TYR A 703 -15.78 18.96 7.63
N TYR A 704 -16.67 17.97 7.63
CA TYR A 704 -17.83 17.83 8.51
C TYR A 704 -17.53 17.22 9.90
N ALA A 705 -16.26 17.11 10.30
CA ALA A 705 -15.89 16.87 11.70
C ALA A 705 -15.91 18.17 12.54
N LYS A 706 -16.08 19.34 11.89
CA LYS A 706 -16.20 20.67 12.52
C LYS A 706 -17.60 21.29 12.42
N ARG A 707 -18.58 20.58 11.84
CA ARG A 707 -20.01 20.92 11.86
C ARG A 707 -20.77 19.76 12.54
N PRO A 708 -21.87 19.98 13.27
CA PRO A 708 -22.64 18.91 13.89
C PRO A 708 -23.20 17.97 12.81
N SER A 709 -22.93 16.66 12.94
CA SER A 709 -23.04 15.70 11.83
C SER A 709 -24.40 14.99 11.71
N VAL A 710 -25.37 15.30 12.58
CA VAL A 710 -26.69 14.65 12.64
C VAL A 710 -27.81 15.58 12.16
N ASN A 711 -27.74 16.87 12.50
CA ASN A 711 -28.56 17.93 11.94
C ASN A 711 -27.62 19.00 11.36
N ASP A 712 -27.62 19.21 10.05
CA ASP A 712 -26.99 20.40 9.48
C ASP A 712 -27.97 21.59 9.60
N PRO A 713 -27.58 22.69 10.28
CA PRO A 713 -28.50 23.79 10.57
C PRO A 713 -28.91 24.60 9.33
N ARG A 714 -28.24 24.46 8.18
CA ARG A 714 -28.65 25.13 6.93
C ARG A 714 -29.98 24.59 6.42
N LEU A 715 -30.24 23.30 6.66
CA LEU A 715 -31.53 22.67 6.33
C LEU A 715 -32.67 23.18 7.22
N GLU A 716 -32.37 23.70 8.40
CA GLU A 716 -33.38 24.24 9.32
C GLU A 716 -33.84 25.65 8.90
N LEU A 717 -33.01 26.39 8.16
CA LEU A 717 -33.39 27.66 7.51
C LEU A 717 -34.29 27.47 6.27
N LEU A 718 -34.28 26.28 5.66
CA LEU A 718 -34.98 26.00 4.40
C LEU A 718 -36.33 25.32 4.67
N PRO A 719 -37.46 25.89 4.22
CA PRO A 719 -38.78 25.31 4.46
C PRO A 719 -38.91 23.91 3.82
N PRO A 720 -39.71 22.98 4.38
CA PRO A 720 -39.84 21.63 3.82
C PRO A 720 -40.33 21.60 2.36
N SER A 721 -41.16 22.57 1.97
CA SER A 721 -41.65 22.76 0.60
C SER A 721 -40.56 23.10 -0.43
N THR A 722 -39.34 23.46 0.00
CA THR A 722 -38.20 23.60 -0.93
C THR A 722 -37.87 22.29 -1.64
N PHE A 723 -38.14 21.13 -1.05
CA PHE A 723 -37.70 19.82 -1.59
C PHE A 723 -38.84 18.86 -1.94
N ALA A 724 -40.05 19.08 -1.43
CA ALA A 724 -41.17 18.16 -1.61
C ALA A 724 -41.55 17.99 -3.10
N ARG A 725 -41.46 16.75 -3.59
CA ARG A 725 -41.72 16.31 -4.98
C ARG A 725 -40.86 16.98 -6.07
N LYS A 726 -39.68 17.47 -5.71
CA LYS A 726 -38.77 18.22 -6.60
C LYS A 726 -37.52 17.45 -7.03
N HIS A 727 -36.95 17.83 -8.17
CA HIS A 727 -35.59 17.48 -8.62
C HIS A 727 -34.55 18.44 -8.00
N VAL A 728 -33.50 17.88 -7.39
CA VAL A 728 -32.51 18.65 -6.61
C VAL A 728 -31.07 18.31 -7.01
N LEU A 729 -30.22 19.34 -7.19
CA LEU A 729 -28.78 19.21 -7.43
C LEU A 729 -27.97 19.72 -6.23
N ASP A 730 -26.99 18.95 -5.73
CA ASP A 730 -26.00 19.34 -4.69
C ASP A 730 -24.63 19.55 -5.34
N VAL A 731 -24.20 20.80 -5.50
CA VAL A 731 -22.91 21.16 -6.10
C VAL A 731 -21.84 21.25 -5.01
N GLY A 732 -20.80 20.42 -5.11
CA GLY A 732 -19.78 20.25 -4.08
C GLY A 732 -20.26 19.36 -2.93
N CYS A 733 -20.92 18.24 -3.27
CA CYS A 733 -21.60 17.38 -2.28
C CYS A 733 -20.66 16.74 -1.24
N ASN A 734 -19.34 16.72 -1.51
CA ASN A 734 -18.29 16.22 -0.63
C ASN A 734 -18.58 14.75 -0.22
N GLU A 735 -18.32 14.34 1.03
CA GLU A 735 -18.66 12.99 1.55
C GLU A 735 -20.19 12.75 1.67
N GLY A 736 -21.03 13.54 0.99
CA GLY A 736 -22.50 13.45 0.93
C GLY A 736 -23.25 13.89 2.19
N LYS A 737 -22.54 14.28 3.26
CA LYS A 737 -23.16 14.53 4.58
C LYS A 737 -23.95 15.85 4.66
N THR A 738 -23.52 16.86 3.90
CA THR A 738 -23.80 18.27 4.19
C THR A 738 -25.27 18.72 4.04
N PHE A 739 -26.00 18.16 3.07
CA PHE A 739 -27.29 18.72 2.67
C PHE A 739 -28.34 17.65 2.34
N ILE A 740 -27.98 16.66 1.54
CA ILE A 740 -29.01 15.93 0.79
C ILE A 740 -29.32 14.51 1.30
N LEU A 741 -28.33 13.75 1.78
CA LEU A 741 -28.51 12.32 2.11
C LEU A 741 -29.37 12.03 3.35
N ASN A 742 -29.28 12.84 4.40
CA ASN A 742 -29.90 12.51 5.70
C ASN A 742 -31.34 13.05 5.85
N LYS A 743 -31.81 14.01 5.00
CA LYS A 743 -33.16 14.60 5.14
C LYS A 743 -33.87 14.94 3.83
N ALA A 744 -33.21 15.53 2.82
CA ALA A 744 -33.91 15.98 1.61
C ALA A 744 -34.60 14.81 0.86
N ALA A 745 -33.84 13.76 0.54
CA ALA A 745 -34.33 12.57 -0.13
C ALA A 745 -35.13 11.61 0.79
N GLN A 746 -34.83 11.61 2.09
CA GLN A 746 -35.33 10.61 3.05
C GLN A 746 -36.61 11.04 3.79
N SER A 747 -36.73 12.32 4.17
CA SER A 747 -37.83 12.81 5.04
C SER A 747 -38.48 14.13 4.59
N ARG A 748 -37.97 14.78 3.54
CA ARG A 748 -38.61 15.93 2.87
C ARG A 748 -39.17 15.62 1.48
N GLY A 749 -39.06 14.37 1.03
CA GLY A 749 -39.77 13.85 -0.15
C GLY A 749 -39.30 14.39 -1.49
N ALA A 750 -38.01 14.62 -1.69
CA ALA A 750 -37.45 14.92 -3.01
C ALA A 750 -37.67 13.75 -3.99
N LEU A 751 -38.03 14.07 -5.24
CA LEU A 751 -38.39 13.09 -6.28
C LEU A 751 -37.13 12.47 -6.91
N LYS A 752 -36.12 13.28 -7.16
CA LYS A 752 -34.80 12.87 -7.66
C LYS A 752 -33.74 13.82 -7.10
N VAL A 753 -32.58 13.27 -6.76
CA VAL A 753 -31.46 14.01 -6.20
C VAL A 753 -30.15 13.57 -6.83
N VAL A 754 -29.34 14.53 -7.25
CA VAL A 754 -28.01 14.31 -7.83
C VAL A 754 -26.99 15.10 -7.00
N GLY A 755 -25.93 14.45 -6.54
CA GLY A 755 -24.79 15.12 -5.91
C GLY A 755 -23.55 15.08 -6.79
N VAL A 756 -22.89 16.21 -6.96
CA VAL A 756 -21.70 16.36 -7.81
C VAL A 756 -20.52 16.85 -6.98
N ASP A 757 -19.36 16.23 -7.15
CA ASP A 757 -18.09 16.73 -6.63
C ASP A 757 -16.97 16.39 -7.63
N ILE A 758 -15.87 17.12 -7.59
CA ILE A 758 -14.70 16.88 -8.46
C ILE A 758 -13.77 15.80 -7.89
N ASP A 759 -13.86 15.50 -6.59
CA ASP A 759 -13.03 14.51 -5.90
C ASP A 759 -13.73 13.15 -5.81
N ASP A 760 -13.25 12.19 -6.61
CA ASP A 760 -13.77 10.82 -6.66
C ASP A 760 -13.73 10.10 -5.31
N THR A 761 -12.78 10.44 -4.43
CA THR A 761 -12.68 9.86 -3.09
C THR A 761 -13.86 10.28 -2.22
N LEU A 762 -14.32 11.52 -2.38
CA LEU A 762 -15.49 12.07 -1.70
C LEU A 762 -16.78 11.48 -2.28
N VAL A 763 -16.88 11.34 -3.60
CA VAL A 763 -18.00 10.66 -4.28
C VAL A 763 -18.11 9.19 -3.86
N ARG A 764 -17.01 8.43 -3.85
CA ARG A 764 -16.96 7.06 -3.29
C ARG A 764 -17.32 7.02 -1.80
N ALA A 765 -17.14 8.11 -1.04
CA ALA A 765 -17.62 8.21 0.35
C ALA A 765 -19.13 8.47 0.42
N ALA A 766 -19.69 9.33 -0.44
CA ALA A 766 -21.13 9.58 -0.54
C ALA A 766 -21.93 8.32 -0.93
N TRP A 767 -21.46 7.56 -1.93
CA TRP A 767 -22.04 6.26 -2.31
C TRP A 767 -22.04 5.21 -1.19
N ARG A 768 -21.01 5.21 -0.33
CA ARG A 768 -20.97 4.38 0.89
C ARG A 768 -21.97 4.88 1.93
N ARG A 769 -22.00 6.20 2.18
CA ARG A 769 -22.93 6.83 3.13
C ARG A 769 -24.39 6.57 2.78
N ARG A 770 -24.77 6.58 1.49
CA ARG A 770 -26.12 6.23 1.02
C ARG A 770 -26.57 4.85 1.52
N ARG A 771 -25.71 3.82 1.44
CA ARG A 771 -26.00 2.47 1.95
C ARG A 771 -26.10 2.42 3.48
N THR A 772 -25.28 3.19 4.20
CA THR A 772 -25.39 3.30 5.67
C THR A 772 -26.71 3.94 6.10
N VAL A 773 -27.14 5.02 5.45
CA VAL A 773 -28.41 5.73 5.76
C VAL A 773 -29.61 4.86 5.40
N TRP A 774 -29.57 4.14 4.27
CA TRP A 774 -30.60 3.14 3.93
C TRP A 774 -30.75 2.07 5.02
N SER A 775 -29.64 1.54 5.50
CA SER A 775 -29.67 0.46 6.51
C SER A 775 -30.37 0.89 7.80
N ALA A 776 -30.08 2.10 8.29
CA ALA A 776 -30.65 2.60 9.53
C ALA A 776 -32.16 2.96 9.44
N GLN A 777 -32.72 3.05 8.23
CA GLN A 777 -34.09 3.49 8.00
C GLN A 777 -35.12 2.40 8.31
N GLY A 778 -36.16 2.74 9.08
CA GLY A 778 -37.32 1.87 9.29
C GLY A 778 -38.14 1.59 8.03
N PRO A 779 -38.93 0.50 8.01
CA PRO A 779 -39.87 0.24 6.93
C PRO A 779 -40.85 1.41 6.84
N LEU A 780 -41.13 1.85 5.61
CA LEU A 780 -42.19 2.83 5.36
C LEU A 780 -43.53 2.23 5.85
N PRO A 781 -44.41 3.02 6.48
CA PRO A 781 -45.72 2.51 6.90
C PRO A 781 -46.50 2.05 5.66
N GLU A 782 -46.93 0.79 5.68
CA GLU A 782 -47.80 0.26 4.63
C GLU A 782 -49.14 0.98 4.67
N ASN A 783 -49.71 1.28 3.50
CA ASN A 783 -51.05 1.87 3.43
C ASN A 783 -52.07 0.87 3.97
N GLU A 784 -52.82 1.24 5.02
CA GLU A 784 -53.92 0.45 5.58
C GLU A 784 -55.08 0.32 4.56
N THR A 785 -54.98 -0.62 3.61
CA THR A 785 -56.13 -1.03 2.79
C THR A 785 -57.05 -1.91 3.64
N GLU A 786 -58.28 -1.44 3.84
CA GLU A 786 -59.22 -1.92 4.85
C GLU A 786 -59.54 -3.42 4.78
N THR A 787 -59.35 -4.14 5.88
CA THR A 787 -60.18 -5.30 6.26
C THR A 787 -60.46 -5.28 7.77
N VAL A 788 -61.59 -5.85 8.19
CA VAL A 788 -62.28 -5.44 9.43
C VAL A 788 -62.21 -6.49 10.54
N GLY A 789 -61.72 -6.07 11.72
CA GLY A 789 -61.98 -6.72 13.02
C GLY A 789 -60.77 -7.42 13.66
N THR A 790 -60.53 -7.36 14.98
CA THR A 790 -61.28 -6.69 16.06
C THR A 790 -60.36 -6.23 17.22
N SER A 791 -60.91 -5.44 18.15
CA SER A 791 -60.42 -5.26 19.54
C SER A 791 -59.13 -4.45 19.77
N ARG A 792 -59.25 -3.11 19.70
CA ARG A 792 -58.25 -2.14 20.21
C ARG A 792 -58.12 -2.15 21.74
N LYS A 793 -56.91 -1.92 22.27
CA LYS A 793 -56.69 -1.15 23.52
C LYS A 793 -55.40 -0.33 23.45
N ARG A 794 -55.50 0.97 23.76
CA ARG A 794 -54.41 1.96 23.64
C ARG A 794 -53.28 1.73 24.66
N LYS A 795 -52.04 2.01 24.28
CA LYS A 795 -50.95 2.42 25.19
C LYS A 795 -50.48 3.84 24.82
N ARG A 796 -49.73 4.50 25.71
CA ARG A 796 -49.45 5.94 25.66
C ARG A 796 -48.37 6.31 24.64
N VAL A 797 -48.43 7.56 24.18
CA VAL A 797 -47.30 8.28 23.61
C VAL A 797 -46.41 8.74 24.76
N ASP A 798 -45.12 8.43 24.69
CA ASP A 798 -44.03 9.09 25.41
C ASP A 798 -42.95 9.43 24.36
N PRO A 799 -42.38 10.65 24.34
CA PRO A 799 -41.54 11.11 23.23
C PRO A 799 -40.09 10.61 23.37
N VAL A 800 -39.82 9.41 22.86
CA VAL A 800 -38.47 8.87 22.63
C VAL A 800 -38.34 8.53 21.16
N GLY A 801 -37.25 8.96 20.52
CA GLY A 801 -37.02 8.78 19.09
C GLY A 801 -36.98 7.31 18.67
N GLU A 802 -37.41 7.04 17.45
CA GLU A 802 -37.44 5.69 16.87
C GLU A 802 -36.03 5.06 16.87
N PRO A 803 -35.89 3.77 17.25
CA PRO A 803 -34.59 3.10 17.26
C PRO A 803 -34.10 2.81 15.83
N ASP A 804 -32.78 2.92 15.60
CA ASP A 804 -32.11 2.53 14.35
C ASP A 804 -32.59 1.13 13.89
N TYR A 805 -33.31 1.05 12.76
CA TYR A 805 -33.99 -0.18 12.33
C TYR A 805 -33.02 -1.33 12.06
N PHE A 806 -31.93 -1.04 11.35
CA PHE A 806 -30.71 -1.83 11.43
C PHE A 806 -29.69 -1.03 12.26
N PRO A 807 -29.44 -1.43 13.52
CA PRO A 807 -28.51 -0.71 14.40
C PRO A 807 -27.14 -0.51 13.75
N ALA A 808 -26.49 0.61 14.04
CA ALA A 808 -25.16 0.90 13.49
C ALA A 808 -24.11 -0.20 13.81
N SER A 809 -24.31 -0.98 14.87
CA SER A 809 -23.54 -2.19 15.17
C SER A 809 -23.79 -3.33 14.18
N CYS A 810 -25.05 -3.59 13.81
CA CYS A 810 -25.40 -4.61 12.81
C CYS A 810 -24.86 -4.23 11.42
N ALA A 811 -24.97 -2.94 11.03
CA ALA A 811 -24.36 -2.39 9.82
C ALA A 811 -22.82 -2.49 9.80
N HIS A 812 -22.19 -2.64 10.97
CA HIS A 812 -20.74 -2.83 11.11
C HIS A 812 -20.34 -4.31 11.07
N SER A 813 -21.07 -5.19 11.74
CA SER A 813 -20.76 -6.62 11.86
C SER A 813 -21.21 -7.47 10.66
N LEU A 814 -22.26 -7.05 9.95
CA LEU A 814 -22.83 -7.79 8.80
C LEU A 814 -22.68 -7.03 7.47
N GLY A 815 -22.05 -5.85 7.49
CA GLY A 815 -22.13 -4.87 6.41
C GLY A 815 -23.48 -4.14 6.35
N PRO A 816 -23.62 -3.09 5.53
CA PRO A 816 -24.89 -2.41 5.34
C PRO A 816 -25.91 -3.34 4.64
N LEU A 817 -27.19 -3.17 4.93
CA LEU A 817 -28.27 -3.93 4.27
C LEU A 817 -28.20 -3.75 2.74
N PRO A 818 -28.44 -4.83 1.97
CA PRO A 818 -28.58 -4.70 0.52
C PRO A 818 -29.75 -3.77 0.19
N ILE A 819 -29.60 -3.02 -0.90
CA ILE A 819 -30.68 -2.19 -1.43
C ILE A 819 -31.54 -3.09 -2.33
N PRO A 820 -32.82 -3.36 -1.98
CA PRO A 820 -33.71 -4.13 -2.83
C PRO A 820 -34.13 -3.31 -4.07
N ARG A 821 -34.56 -3.99 -5.13
CA ARG A 821 -35.22 -3.32 -6.26
C ARG A 821 -36.59 -2.81 -5.81
N SER A 822 -36.79 -1.50 -5.82
CA SER A 822 -38.03 -0.82 -5.45
C SER A 822 -38.20 0.45 -6.32
N SER A 823 -39.23 1.27 -6.06
CA SER A 823 -39.53 2.44 -6.89
C SER A 823 -38.34 3.42 -6.98
N PRO A 824 -37.99 3.94 -8.17
CA PRO A 824 -36.91 4.90 -8.33
C PRO A 824 -37.17 6.25 -7.64
N GLU A 825 -38.44 6.58 -7.37
CA GLU A 825 -38.85 7.80 -6.66
C GLU A 825 -38.61 7.75 -5.14
N LEU A 826 -38.30 6.57 -4.60
CA LEU A 826 -38.08 6.36 -3.17
C LEU A 826 -36.59 6.30 -2.82
N PHE A 827 -36.25 6.73 -1.61
CA PHE A 827 -34.92 6.52 -1.05
C PHE A 827 -34.66 5.02 -0.89
N PRO A 828 -33.49 4.49 -1.32
CA PRO A 828 -32.27 5.22 -1.69
C PRO A 828 -32.05 5.36 -3.20
N HIS A 829 -33.02 4.98 -4.04
CA HIS A 829 -32.89 5.01 -5.50
C HIS A 829 -33.00 6.42 -6.06
N ASN A 830 -33.77 7.30 -5.40
CA ASN A 830 -33.89 8.72 -5.74
C ASN A 830 -32.61 9.56 -5.50
N VAL A 831 -31.45 8.95 -5.22
CA VAL A 831 -30.17 9.64 -5.01
C VAL A 831 -29.03 9.01 -5.83
N SER A 832 -28.43 9.78 -6.74
CA SER A 832 -27.17 9.44 -7.44
C SER A 832 -26.03 10.40 -7.08
N PHE A 833 -24.78 9.98 -7.31
CA PHE A 833 -23.60 10.84 -7.21
C PHE A 833 -22.69 10.72 -8.44
N ARG A 834 -22.11 11.84 -8.86
CA ARG A 834 -21.19 11.95 -10.01
C ARG A 834 -19.87 12.58 -9.60
N THR A 835 -18.79 12.01 -10.10
CA THR A 835 -17.47 12.64 -10.12
C THR A 835 -17.38 13.45 -11.41
N ALA A 836 -17.34 14.78 -11.32
CA ALA A 836 -17.33 15.68 -12.47
C ALA A 836 -16.86 17.10 -12.11
N ASP A 837 -16.18 17.78 -13.03
CA ASP A 837 -16.11 19.25 -13.05
C ASP A 837 -17.41 19.78 -13.65
N TRP A 838 -18.35 20.14 -12.77
CA TRP A 838 -19.70 20.62 -13.12
C TRP A 838 -19.73 21.79 -14.14
N VAL A 839 -18.64 22.53 -14.32
CA VAL A 839 -18.61 23.65 -15.29
C VAL A 839 -18.24 23.17 -16.71
N ASN A 840 -17.57 22.04 -16.85
CA ASN A 840 -16.97 21.57 -18.11
C ASN A 840 -17.47 20.19 -18.57
N ASP A 841 -17.85 19.31 -17.64
CA ASP A 841 -18.29 17.94 -17.92
C ASP A 841 -19.80 17.86 -18.21
N THR A 842 -20.19 17.01 -19.15
CA THR A 842 -21.62 16.74 -19.43
C THR A 842 -22.18 15.74 -18.41
N ILE A 843 -23.15 16.17 -17.60
CA ILE A 843 -23.84 15.32 -16.62
C ILE A 843 -25.15 14.79 -17.25
N PRO A 844 -25.33 13.45 -17.43
CA PRO A 844 -26.51 12.91 -18.10
C PRO A 844 -27.83 13.18 -17.37
N GLU A 845 -27.78 13.43 -16.05
CA GLU A 845 -28.97 13.79 -15.28
C GLU A 845 -29.50 15.20 -15.53
N ASP A 846 -28.69 16.11 -16.11
CA ASP A 846 -29.00 17.53 -16.29
C ASP A 846 -29.99 17.80 -17.43
N GLU A 847 -30.10 16.89 -18.42
CA GLU A 847 -31.08 16.98 -19.53
C GLU A 847 -32.54 17.06 -19.03
N GLY A 848 -32.82 16.51 -17.85
CA GLY A 848 -34.14 16.56 -17.23
C GLY A 848 -34.46 17.85 -16.48
N GLY A 849 -33.48 18.76 -16.31
CA GLY A 849 -33.60 19.97 -15.50
C GLY A 849 -33.81 19.71 -14.00
N TYR A 850 -33.73 20.80 -13.23
CA TYR A 850 -33.91 20.78 -11.77
C TYR A 850 -34.95 21.82 -11.33
N ASP A 851 -35.63 21.56 -10.21
CA ASP A 851 -36.45 22.56 -9.51
C ASP A 851 -35.64 23.36 -8.50
N VAL A 852 -34.52 22.78 -8.05
CA VAL A 852 -33.64 23.33 -7.02
C VAL A 852 -32.19 23.00 -7.34
N VAL A 853 -31.36 24.03 -7.45
CA VAL A 853 -29.90 23.89 -7.47
C VAL A 853 -29.34 24.42 -6.16
N VAL A 854 -28.53 23.62 -5.48
CA VAL A 854 -27.93 23.96 -4.20
C VAL A 854 -26.43 24.08 -4.42
N ALA A 855 -25.95 25.32 -4.43
CA ALA A 855 -24.53 25.61 -4.32
C ALA A 855 -24.26 25.96 -2.86
N CYS A 856 -23.75 25.01 -2.09
CA CYS A 856 -23.23 25.28 -0.76
C CYS A 856 -21.88 26.03 -0.87
N VAL A 857 -21.89 27.30 -1.30
CA VAL A 857 -20.75 28.07 -1.85
C VAL A 857 -19.58 28.28 -0.86
N THR A 858 -18.89 27.18 -0.56
CA THR A 858 -17.48 27.20 -0.27
C THR A 858 -16.70 27.60 -1.52
N PHE A 859 -16.65 28.89 -1.80
CA PHE A 859 -15.58 29.50 -2.59
C PHE A 859 -14.47 30.05 -1.68
N PRO A 860 -13.56 29.21 -1.14
CA PRO A 860 -12.20 29.66 -0.99
C PRO A 860 -11.57 29.78 -2.41
N LEU A 861 -10.65 30.73 -2.60
CA LEU A 861 -9.95 30.95 -3.89
C LEU A 861 -9.40 29.68 -4.54
N THR A 862 -9.04 28.69 -3.70
CA THR A 862 -8.59 27.36 -4.10
C THR A 862 -9.49 26.71 -5.14
N GLN A 863 -10.81 26.63 -4.92
CA GLN A 863 -11.71 25.93 -5.85
C GLN A 863 -11.87 26.66 -7.20
N ILE A 864 -12.04 27.98 -7.20
CA ILE A 864 -12.17 28.75 -8.45
C ILE A 864 -10.84 28.73 -9.25
N THR A 865 -9.69 28.70 -8.56
CA THR A 865 -8.38 28.59 -9.23
C THR A 865 -8.12 27.18 -9.81
N LEU A 866 -8.96 26.18 -9.52
CA LEU A 866 -8.76 24.79 -9.97
C LEU A 866 -9.50 24.42 -11.24
N ILE A 867 -10.64 25.05 -11.53
CA ILE A 867 -11.20 24.98 -12.88
C ILE A 867 -10.18 25.63 -13.86
N LEU A 868 -9.45 26.67 -13.42
CA LEU A 868 -8.26 27.23 -14.09
C LEU A 868 -7.00 26.33 -14.08
N VAL A 869 -7.09 25.10 -13.58
CA VAL A 869 -6.00 24.10 -13.58
C VAL A 869 -6.39 22.84 -14.38
N HIS A 870 -7.69 22.53 -14.52
CA HIS A 870 -8.18 21.40 -15.31
C HIS A 870 -8.48 21.77 -16.78
N LEU A 871 -8.56 23.06 -17.12
CA LEU A 871 -8.42 23.50 -18.51
C LEU A 871 -7.08 23.02 -19.08
N PRO A 872 -7.05 22.33 -20.24
CA PRO A 872 -5.80 21.91 -20.85
C PRO A 872 -4.94 23.12 -21.25
N ASP A 873 -3.61 22.98 -21.23
CA ASP A 873 -2.67 24.10 -21.48
C ASP A 873 -2.91 24.83 -22.81
N SER A 874 -3.50 24.15 -23.81
CA SER A 874 -3.91 24.75 -25.10
C SER A 874 -5.01 25.81 -24.98
N GLN A 875 -5.87 25.74 -23.97
CA GLN A 875 -6.87 26.77 -23.66
C GLN A 875 -6.23 27.94 -22.88
N LEU A 876 -5.33 27.63 -21.93
CA LEU A 876 -4.64 28.63 -21.10
C LEU A 876 -3.67 29.53 -21.89
N GLN A 877 -3.18 29.08 -23.05
CA GLN A 877 -2.31 29.89 -23.92
C GLN A 877 -3.05 30.95 -24.76
N ASN A 878 -4.36 30.79 -25.00
CA ASN A 878 -5.13 31.60 -25.96
C ASN A 878 -6.29 32.41 -25.34
N GLY A 879 -6.17 32.82 -24.08
CA GLY A 879 -7.02 33.87 -23.51
C GLY A 879 -7.28 33.74 -22.02
N TYR A 880 -7.38 34.89 -21.35
CA TYR A 880 -7.76 34.95 -19.94
C TYR A 880 -9.26 34.66 -19.78
N ILE A 881 -9.63 33.40 -19.51
CA ILE A 881 -10.89 33.12 -18.80
C ILE A 881 -10.72 33.69 -17.40
N SER A 882 -11.22 34.90 -17.16
CA SER A 882 -11.12 35.54 -15.86
C SER A 882 -11.98 34.78 -14.84
N MET A 883 -11.68 34.95 -13.56
CA MET A 883 -12.53 34.46 -12.46
C MET A 883 -13.98 34.97 -12.58
N GLU A 884 -14.17 36.12 -13.24
CA GLU A 884 -15.48 36.71 -13.54
C GLU A 884 -16.24 35.91 -14.60
N VAL A 885 -15.58 35.53 -15.69
CA VAL A 885 -16.17 34.69 -16.75
C VAL A 885 -16.56 33.33 -16.17
N MET A 886 -15.70 32.74 -15.34
CA MET A 886 -15.98 31.45 -14.70
C MET A 886 -17.14 31.50 -13.69
N LEU A 887 -17.18 32.54 -12.84
CA LEU A 887 -18.31 32.77 -11.94
C LEU A 887 -19.59 33.03 -12.74
N HIS A 888 -19.51 33.79 -13.83
CA HIS A 888 -20.62 34.00 -14.75
C HIS A 888 -21.09 32.68 -15.38
N SER A 889 -20.19 31.78 -15.81
CA SER A 889 -20.55 30.44 -16.30
C SER A 889 -21.25 29.61 -15.24
N ILE A 890 -20.77 29.58 -14.00
CA ILE A 890 -21.42 28.88 -12.87
C ILE A 890 -22.85 29.41 -12.63
N LEU A 891 -23.03 30.72 -12.57
CA LEU A 891 -24.33 31.33 -12.32
C LEU A 891 -25.27 31.18 -13.54
N SER A 892 -24.72 31.20 -14.77
CA SER A 892 -25.46 30.95 -16.01
C SER A 892 -25.90 29.49 -16.14
N LEU A 893 -25.04 28.54 -15.75
CA LEU A 893 -25.37 27.11 -15.75
C LEU A 893 -26.46 26.82 -14.72
N ALA A 894 -26.36 27.35 -13.50
CA ALA A 894 -27.46 27.30 -12.52
C ALA A 894 -28.75 27.94 -13.06
N ALA A 895 -28.65 29.07 -13.78
CA ALA A 895 -29.79 29.74 -14.41
C ALA A 895 -30.41 28.97 -15.60
N TRP A 896 -29.64 28.09 -16.25
CA TRP A 896 -30.04 27.22 -17.36
C TRP A 896 -30.66 25.91 -16.85
N LEU A 897 -30.04 25.28 -15.85
CA LEU A 897 -30.55 24.07 -15.19
C LEU A 897 -31.91 24.29 -14.49
N LEU A 898 -32.21 25.53 -14.12
CA LEU A 898 -33.52 25.96 -13.59
C LEU A 898 -34.44 26.58 -14.66
N TYR A 899 -33.98 26.78 -15.91
CA TYR A 899 -34.71 27.54 -16.94
C TYR A 899 -36.06 26.92 -17.31
N CYS A 900 -36.13 25.59 -17.35
CA CYS A 900 -37.36 24.87 -17.69
C CYS A 900 -38.45 24.93 -16.60
N ASN A 901 -38.13 25.41 -15.40
CA ASN A 901 -39.00 25.41 -14.23
C ASN A 901 -39.18 26.84 -13.66
N PRO A 902 -40.23 27.58 -14.08
CA PRO A 902 -40.56 28.89 -13.52
C PRO A 902 -40.75 28.82 -12.01
N GLY A 903 -40.09 29.72 -11.26
CA GLY A 903 -40.01 29.63 -9.80
C GLY A 903 -38.96 28.64 -9.25
N GLY A 904 -38.07 28.12 -10.12
CA GLY A 904 -36.92 27.29 -9.75
C GLY A 904 -35.99 28.00 -8.75
N GLN A 905 -35.40 27.24 -7.83
CA GLN A 905 -34.77 27.78 -6.61
C GLN A 905 -33.26 27.57 -6.61
N PHE A 906 -32.47 28.64 -6.44
CA PHE A 906 -31.02 28.57 -6.29
C PHE A 906 -30.60 28.94 -4.86
N VAL A 907 -30.01 27.99 -4.13
CA VAL A 907 -29.59 28.14 -2.73
C VAL A 907 -28.08 28.38 -2.65
N VAL A 908 -27.66 29.41 -1.92
CA VAL A 908 -26.27 29.91 -1.90
C VAL A 908 -25.78 30.14 -0.46
N GLU A 909 -24.65 29.56 -0.05
CA GLU A 909 -23.95 29.82 1.24
C GLU A 909 -22.61 30.56 0.99
N PRO A 910 -22.59 31.89 0.73
CA PRO A 910 -21.38 32.58 0.29
C PRO A 910 -20.32 32.75 1.40
N GLN A 911 -19.03 32.65 1.04
CA GLN A 911 -17.91 32.99 1.94
C GLN A 911 -17.64 34.50 1.98
N ALA A 912 -17.29 35.03 3.16
CA ALA A 912 -16.83 36.41 3.34
C ALA A 912 -15.46 36.66 2.68
N TRP A 913 -15.24 37.88 2.17
CA TRP A 913 -14.06 38.31 1.41
C TRP A 913 -12.73 38.12 2.17
N GLU A 914 -12.73 38.26 3.49
CA GLU A 914 -11.57 38.08 4.38
C GLU A 914 -10.99 36.66 4.29
N THR A 915 -11.81 35.67 3.96
CA THR A 915 -11.39 34.27 3.78
C THR A 915 -10.52 34.11 2.53
N TYR A 916 -10.80 34.87 1.47
CA TYR A 916 -10.04 34.89 0.22
C TYR A 916 -8.62 35.42 0.49
N ARG A 917 -8.45 36.47 1.31
CA ARG A 917 -7.12 37.00 1.67
C ARG A 917 -6.18 35.96 2.31
N LYS A 918 -6.70 34.93 2.98
CA LYS A 918 -5.88 33.90 3.65
C LYS A 918 -5.31 32.88 2.67
N ALA A 919 -6.08 32.46 1.66
CA ALA A 919 -5.63 31.52 0.63
C ALA A 919 -4.45 32.05 -0.20
N LYS A 920 -4.33 33.38 -0.38
CA LYS A 920 -3.21 34.03 -1.12
C LYS A 920 -1.80 33.78 -0.52
N ARG A 921 -1.70 33.16 0.67
CA ARG A 921 -0.42 32.81 1.33
C ARG A 921 -0.02 31.34 1.17
N MET A 922 -0.83 30.51 0.49
CA MET A 922 -0.73 29.05 0.56
C MET A 922 -0.13 28.41 -0.71
N ASP A 923 -0.12 29.11 -1.85
CA ASP A 923 0.55 28.71 -3.09
C ASP A 923 0.85 29.94 -3.99
N LYS A 924 1.81 29.79 -4.92
CA LYS A 924 2.22 30.81 -5.90
C LYS A 924 1.18 31.02 -7.01
N LYS A 925 0.62 29.96 -7.62
CA LYS A 925 -0.41 30.06 -8.68
C LYS A 925 -1.69 30.69 -8.11
N LEU A 926 -2.10 30.32 -6.89
CA LEU A 926 -3.18 30.97 -6.14
C LEU A 926 -2.94 32.47 -5.92
N ARG A 927 -1.74 32.85 -5.47
CA ARG A 927 -1.38 34.26 -5.16
C ARG A 927 -1.41 35.14 -6.41
N ASP A 928 -0.93 34.62 -7.53
CA ASP A 928 -0.78 35.39 -8.77
C ASP A 928 -2.14 35.48 -9.49
N THR A 929 -2.94 34.40 -9.53
CA THR A 929 -4.35 34.41 -9.99
C THR A 929 -5.21 35.39 -9.19
N ALA A 930 -5.08 35.38 -7.85
CA ALA A 930 -5.90 36.19 -6.97
C ALA A 930 -5.53 37.68 -6.94
N GLN A 931 -4.60 38.16 -7.78
CA GLN A 931 -4.39 39.59 -8.01
C GLN A 931 -5.38 40.15 -9.05
N GLY A 932 -5.90 39.33 -9.96
CA GLY A 932 -6.90 39.72 -10.97
C GLY A 932 -8.37 39.56 -10.53
N LEU A 933 -8.67 39.34 -9.25
CA LEU A 933 -10.04 39.17 -8.78
C LEU A 933 -10.68 40.51 -8.36
N THR A 934 -11.52 41.03 -9.24
CA THR A 934 -12.33 42.26 -9.13
C THR A 934 -13.67 42.04 -8.42
N ILE A 935 -14.41 41.00 -8.81
CA ILE A 935 -15.76 40.68 -8.30
C ILE A 935 -15.73 40.14 -6.87
N ARG A 936 -16.75 40.51 -6.09
CA ARG A 936 -16.92 40.12 -4.68
C ARG A 936 -18.20 39.30 -4.46
N PRO A 937 -18.35 38.61 -3.31
CA PRO A 937 -19.64 38.02 -2.89
C PRO A 937 -20.80 39.02 -2.91
N ASP A 938 -20.52 40.30 -2.64
CA ASP A 938 -21.51 41.38 -2.62
C ASP A 938 -22.07 41.72 -4.02
N ASP A 939 -21.38 41.33 -5.10
CA ASP A 939 -21.87 41.46 -6.49
C ASP A 939 -22.86 40.36 -6.90
N PHE A 940 -22.95 39.25 -6.15
CA PHE A 940 -23.71 38.07 -6.57
C PHE A 940 -25.18 38.36 -6.89
N PRO A 941 -25.92 39.20 -6.13
CA PRO A 941 -27.31 39.55 -6.48
C PRO A 941 -27.42 40.23 -7.86
N ARG A 942 -26.49 41.14 -8.18
CA ARG A 942 -26.44 41.83 -9.47
C ARG A 942 -26.14 40.87 -10.62
N MET A 943 -25.24 39.90 -10.42
CA MET A 943 -24.92 38.89 -11.43
C MET A 943 -26.07 37.89 -11.63
N LEU A 944 -26.74 37.48 -10.55
CA LEU A 944 -27.88 36.57 -10.62
C LEU A 944 -29.11 37.23 -11.27
N ALA A 945 -29.34 38.53 -11.02
CA ALA A 945 -30.34 39.31 -11.74
C ALA A 945 -30.06 39.35 -13.25
N GLN A 946 -28.79 39.49 -13.67
CA GLN A 946 -28.40 39.49 -15.09
C GLN A 946 -28.68 38.16 -15.82
N VAL A 947 -28.72 37.03 -15.10
CA VAL A 947 -29.10 35.71 -15.65
C VAL A 947 -30.56 35.29 -15.31
N GLY A 948 -31.39 36.24 -14.86
CA GLY A 948 -32.83 36.06 -14.72
C GLY A 948 -33.30 35.46 -13.39
N PHE A 949 -32.61 35.72 -12.29
CA PHE A 949 -33.15 35.53 -10.94
C PHE A 949 -33.72 36.82 -10.36
N GLY A 950 -34.67 36.70 -9.42
CA GLY A 950 -35.14 37.80 -8.59
C GLY A 950 -34.21 38.12 -7.42
N GLU A 951 -34.58 39.13 -6.63
CA GLU A 951 -33.87 39.54 -5.42
C GLU A 951 -33.71 38.38 -4.41
N PRO A 952 -32.56 38.28 -3.69
CA PRO A 952 -32.31 37.22 -2.73
C PRO A 952 -33.18 37.32 -1.48
N VAL A 953 -33.75 36.18 -1.09
CA VAL A 953 -34.35 36.00 0.24
C VAL A 953 -33.27 35.44 1.18
N ARG A 954 -32.75 36.30 2.06
CA ARG A 954 -31.81 35.93 3.15
C ARG A 954 -32.54 35.08 4.19
N LEU A 955 -32.31 33.77 4.21
CA LEU A 955 -33.00 32.84 5.10
C LEU A 955 -32.46 32.84 6.54
N GLY A 956 -31.23 33.32 6.74
CA GLY A 956 -30.57 33.40 8.04
C GLY A 956 -29.05 33.23 7.92
N SER A 957 -28.37 33.06 9.05
CA SER A 957 -26.94 32.73 9.13
C SER A 957 -26.69 31.62 10.14
N VAL A 958 -25.84 30.65 9.81
CA VAL A 958 -25.61 29.45 10.64
C VAL A 958 -24.14 29.04 10.67
N GLY A 959 -23.76 28.32 11.74
CA GLY A 959 -22.37 27.95 12.05
C GLY A 959 -21.67 28.92 13.01
N GLU A 960 -20.44 28.58 13.40
CA GLU A 960 -19.63 29.34 14.36
C GLU A 960 -18.32 29.85 13.72
N GLY A 961 -17.82 31.01 14.20
CA GLY A 961 -16.56 31.59 13.75
C GLY A 961 -16.49 31.77 12.23
N GLY A 962 -15.42 31.28 11.59
CA GLY A 962 -15.26 31.32 10.12
C GLY A 962 -16.22 30.42 9.32
N PHE A 963 -17.12 29.71 10.00
CA PHE A 963 -18.23 28.97 9.40
C PHE A 963 -19.60 29.59 9.67
N HIS A 964 -19.69 30.68 10.43
CA HIS A 964 -20.90 31.49 10.54
C HIS A 964 -21.13 32.23 9.23
N ARG A 965 -22.08 31.76 8.41
CA ARG A 965 -22.32 32.30 7.06
C ARG A 965 -23.82 32.43 6.77
N PRO A 966 -24.20 33.43 5.95
CA PRO A 966 -25.58 33.54 5.49
C PRO A 966 -25.95 32.38 4.55
N VAL A 967 -27.25 32.13 4.45
CA VAL A 967 -27.85 31.35 3.36
C VAL A 967 -28.85 32.24 2.62
N ASP A 968 -28.64 32.40 1.32
CA ASP A 968 -29.49 33.14 0.40
C ASP A 968 -30.27 32.18 -0.50
N LEU A 969 -31.53 32.52 -0.76
CA LEU A 969 -32.41 31.83 -1.70
C LEU A 969 -32.79 32.79 -2.83
N TYR A 970 -32.39 32.45 -4.05
CA TYR A 970 -32.79 33.13 -5.27
C TYR A 970 -33.90 32.33 -5.97
N THR A 971 -34.81 33.02 -6.64
CA THR A 971 -35.90 32.41 -7.41
C THR A 971 -35.79 32.83 -8.88
N LYS A 972 -35.82 31.86 -9.79
CA LYS A 972 -35.82 32.07 -11.23
C LYS A 972 -37.15 32.71 -11.65
N LEU A 973 -37.05 33.84 -12.35
CA LEU A 973 -38.19 34.59 -12.89
C LEU A 973 -38.61 34.04 -14.27
#